data_AF-A0A229HD35-F1
#
_entry.id   AF-A0A229HD35-F1
#
_cell.length_a   1.000
_cell.length_b   1.000
_cell.length_c   1.000
_cell.angle_alpha   90.00
_cell.angle_beta   90.00
_cell.angle_gamma   90.00
#
_symmetry.space_group_name_H-M   'P 1'
#
loop_
_entity.id
_entity.type
_entity.pdbx_description
1 polymer ?
#
loop_
_entity_poly.entity_id
_entity_poly.type
_entity_poly.pdbx_seq_one_letter_code
_entity_poly.pdbx_strand_id
1 'polypeptide(L)'
;MSKWWPRRRSLRVLLSAGIALAVAAGLLTAWQMAANRAGKLAVKVTGLPAKASFTLHISGANGFSEELTTDKTFSVKPGDYRITAKASHAKGNVYYTADETTTWTVSSGETERAVIDYAVALSEKTTVLNTPDSADSGLLKRPGKSEMVFAADSAAARKLKKGAFIVAPESERTPQGLVREVRGVTREKDRIVVRTKGATLQQAMPKAVLRVEDTSSGTKDAMQPAAYQMPAAAASSSPEPDSQSELSIRVDTWQGKGKFGQNLKCGNGMPLIRFEHSQMQFGMAGSTFGWNKREGVWSKVDLQMQQKYKLTVGTPAGAQCIYDQEFPALTLRSIPVKLLRVGPFTLDPELVAFLNVKIKGSIGAKLEIESPVDLQGNARLSLTRKPTADATGWPPKATAKLVGVADLMAKAKVGARVKLKVSPVIDFLVGSVYVDYAWPVEGKIDVKNDSAKVRHFQELVVGASIKPGDAGLLLGIPPGGRDINVGFPVTKPRTLWESAPGEVKAKAKKADPDKAVACPSRPWMKKELEAIAKYDTEAYLGESKCWPGWAAVTWSDEPASDFVTISVFKRNARHFYPAVHLLPVMDDPYDPDWLRDCETLRGMKPPAALISFVGCTAQPAAEQDQLDATAALRLIENTSHTPDLTAEQLGALPGPLRAVRGMCTGSYDGNCAAVFFFHGNRFVGQASGPGGMAVEAQDGKTVTLARPIYKDSDPSCCPSGGTARYQVRWSDGALAATPSLPGFERHNEPVR
;
A
#
# COMPACT_ATOMS: atom_id res chain seq x y z
N MET A 1 -93.95 21.03 -39.63
CA MET A 1 -94.63 20.56 -38.40
C MET A 1 -93.58 19.94 -37.48
N SER A 2 -93.36 20.59 -36.34
CA SER A 2 -92.27 20.36 -35.39
C SER A 2 -92.45 19.06 -34.59
N LYS A 3 -91.43 18.19 -34.62
CA LYS A 3 -91.33 17.00 -33.75
C LYS A 3 -90.55 17.37 -32.48
N TRP A 4 -91.23 17.24 -31.35
CA TRP A 4 -90.73 17.43 -29.99
C TRP A 4 -90.25 16.07 -29.44
N TRP A 5 -89.02 15.99 -28.93
CA TRP A 5 -88.48 14.81 -28.22
C TRP A 5 -87.84 15.30 -26.91
N PRO A 6 -88.37 14.98 -25.72
CA PRO A 6 -87.78 15.44 -24.47
C PRO A 6 -86.89 14.36 -23.81
N ARG A 7 -85.70 14.84 -23.41
CA ARG A 7 -85.08 14.64 -22.09
C ARG A 7 -85.04 13.22 -21.51
N ARG A 8 -83.98 12.47 -21.85
CA ARG A 8 -83.47 11.32 -21.05
C ARG A 8 -82.01 11.48 -20.58
N ARG A 9 -81.42 12.68 -20.64
CA ARG A 9 -80.00 12.90 -20.28
C ARG A 9 -79.75 13.36 -18.83
N SER A 10 -80.76 13.81 -18.10
CA SER A 10 -80.54 14.41 -16.77
C SER A 10 -80.51 13.41 -15.60
N LEU A 11 -81.07 12.20 -15.75
CA LEU A 11 -81.14 11.22 -14.64
C LEU A 11 -79.84 10.41 -14.47
N ARG A 12 -79.06 10.23 -15.55
CA ARG A 12 -77.79 9.48 -15.49
C ARG A 12 -76.65 10.29 -14.86
N VAL A 13 -76.69 11.62 -14.95
CA VAL A 13 -75.67 12.52 -14.37
C VAL A 13 -75.85 12.65 -12.84
N LEU A 14 -77.10 12.66 -12.35
CA LEU A 14 -77.37 12.72 -10.90
C LEU A 14 -77.07 11.40 -10.18
N LEU A 15 -77.32 10.24 -10.81
CA LEU A 15 -76.97 8.94 -10.21
C LEU A 15 -75.46 8.70 -10.13
N SER A 16 -74.70 9.15 -11.14
CA SER A 16 -73.23 9.00 -11.16
C SER A 16 -72.53 9.97 -10.21
N ALA A 17 -73.04 11.20 -10.04
CA ALA A 17 -72.56 12.13 -9.03
C ALA A 17 -72.84 11.64 -7.59
N GLY A 18 -74.01 11.03 -7.34
CA GLY A 18 -74.35 10.46 -6.02
C GLY A 18 -73.48 9.26 -5.63
N ILE A 19 -73.17 8.37 -6.57
CA ILE A 19 -72.27 7.22 -6.34
C ILE A 19 -70.82 7.69 -6.12
N ALA A 20 -70.35 8.68 -6.89
CA ALA A 20 -69.01 9.24 -6.70
C ALA A 20 -68.84 9.93 -5.33
N LEU A 21 -69.86 10.66 -4.86
CA LEU A 21 -69.87 11.28 -3.52
C LEU A 21 -69.94 10.24 -2.40
N ALA A 22 -70.72 9.17 -2.56
CA ALA A 22 -70.80 8.07 -1.59
C ALA A 22 -69.50 7.26 -1.50
N VAL A 23 -68.84 7.01 -2.64
CA VAL A 23 -67.52 6.34 -2.69
C VAL A 23 -66.42 7.24 -2.13
N ALA A 24 -66.43 8.54 -2.41
CA ALA A 24 -65.48 9.48 -1.82
C ALA A 24 -65.68 9.62 -0.30
N ALA A 25 -66.93 9.70 0.18
CA ALA A 25 -67.24 9.71 1.62
C ALA A 25 -66.87 8.38 2.31
N GLY A 26 -67.07 7.24 1.65
CA GLY A 26 -66.64 5.92 2.10
C GLY A 26 -65.11 5.77 2.17
N LEU A 27 -64.39 6.32 1.20
CA LEU A 27 -62.92 6.32 1.19
C LEU A 27 -62.33 7.27 2.23
N LEU A 28 -62.94 8.44 2.48
CA LEU A 28 -62.55 9.38 3.53
C LEU A 28 -62.79 8.82 4.94
N THR A 29 -63.92 8.14 5.17
CA THR A 29 -64.21 7.47 6.45
C THR A 29 -63.33 6.24 6.68
N ALA A 30 -63.02 5.47 5.64
CA ALA A 30 -62.06 4.36 5.71
C ALA A 30 -60.62 4.84 5.97
N TRP A 31 -60.19 5.96 5.37
CA TRP A 31 -58.90 6.59 5.65
C TRP A 31 -58.82 7.14 7.08
N GLN A 32 -59.87 7.79 7.58
CA GLN A 32 -59.92 8.26 8.98
C GLN A 32 -59.93 7.11 10.00
N MET A 33 -60.58 5.98 9.68
CA MET A 33 -60.54 4.77 10.52
C MET A 33 -59.20 4.03 10.45
N ALA A 34 -58.49 4.08 9.31
CA ALA A 34 -57.15 3.50 9.18
C ALA A 34 -56.08 4.37 9.85
N ALA A 35 -56.23 5.69 9.90
CA ALA A 35 -55.29 6.62 10.54
C ALA A 35 -55.38 6.64 12.08
N ASN A 36 -56.48 6.15 12.67
CA ASN A 36 -56.74 6.18 14.12
C ASN A 36 -56.72 4.81 14.80
N ARG A 37 -56.18 3.76 14.16
CA ARG A 37 -56.06 2.45 14.82
C ARG A 37 -55.02 2.55 15.92
N ALA A 38 -55.40 2.15 17.13
CA ALA A 38 -54.46 2.08 18.25
C ALA A 38 -53.26 1.22 17.85
N GLY A 39 -52.07 1.80 17.96
CA GLY A 39 -50.82 1.07 17.87
C GLY A 39 -50.49 0.41 19.21
N LYS A 40 -49.38 -0.32 19.24
CA LYS A 40 -48.85 -0.93 20.46
C LYS A 40 -47.44 -0.40 20.72
N LEU A 41 -47.18 0.07 21.93
CA LEU A 41 -45.84 0.42 22.39
C LEU A 41 -45.37 -0.67 23.36
N ALA A 42 -44.51 -1.57 22.90
CA ALA A 42 -43.90 -2.62 23.71
C ALA A 42 -42.58 -2.10 24.30
N VAL A 43 -42.57 -1.81 25.61
CA VAL A 43 -41.39 -1.30 26.32
C VAL A 43 -40.69 -2.44 27.04
N LYS A 44 -39.38 -2.59 26.77
CA LYS A 44 -38.54 -3.62 27.38
C LYS A 44 -37.27 -3.02 27.96
N VAL A 45 -36.95 -3.35 29.21
CA VAL A 45 -35.73 -2.91 29.88
C VAL A 45 -34.64 -3.97 29.83
N THR A 46 -33.41 -3.54 29.53
CA THR A 46 -32.22 -4.40 29.50
C THR A 46 -31.05 -3.75 30.23
N GLY A 47 -29.94 -4.47 30.39
CA GLY A 47 -28.73 -3.93 31.01
C GLY A 47 -28.70 -3.98 32.54
N LEU A 48 -29.82 -4.26 33.22
CA LEU A 48 -29.86 -4.35 34.68
C LEU A 48 -29.48 -5.75 35.22
N PRO A 49 -28.91 -5.86 36.44
CA PRO A 49 -28.77 -7.14 37.13
C PRO A 49 -30.12 -7.80 37.39
N ALA A 50 -30.13 -9.14 37.52
CA ALA A 50 -31.34 -9.86 37.92
C ALA A 50 -31.89 -9.29 39.25
N LYS A 51 -33.21 -9.07 39.29
CA LYS A 51 -33.98 -8.49 40.42
C LYS A 51 -33.70 -7.02 40.75
N ALA A 52 -32.97 -6.29 39.92
CA ALA A 52 -32.88 -4.83 40.05
C ALA A 52 -34.20 -4.19 39.60
N SER A 53 -34.68 -3.20 40.36
CA SER A 53 -35.86 -2.40 40.00
C SER A 53 -35.47 -1.26 39.06
N PHE A 54 -36.43 -0.79 38.27
CA PHE A 54 -36.28 0.42 37.46
C PHE A 54 -37.56 1.24 37.52
N THR A 55 -37.46 2.49 37.11
CA THR A 55 -38.60 3.38 36.96
C THR A 55 -38.44 4.19 35.68
N LEU A 56 -39.38 4.04 34.77
CA LEU A 56 -39.49 4.85 33.56
C LEU A 56 -40.75 5.71 33.67
N HIS A 57 -40.66 6.96 33.21
CA HIS A 57 -41.81 7.82 32.99
C HIS A 57 -42.06 7.95 31.50
N ILE A 58 -43.24 7.54 31.04
CA ILE A 58 -43.62 7.57 29.63
C ILE A 58 -44.67 8.66 29.47
N SER A 59 -44.39 9.66 28.65
CA SER A 59 -45.36 10.66 28.23
C SER A 59 -45.54 10.62 26.72
N GLY A 60 -46.71 11.00 26.19
CA GLY A 60 -46.94 10.94 24.75
C GLY A 60 -48.19 11.66 24.28
N ALA A 61 -48.55 11.43 23.01
CA ALA A 61 -49.69 12.07 22.36
C ALA A 61 -50.99 11.96 23.19
N ASN A 62 -51.81 13.01 23.11
CA ASN A 62 -53.12 13.11 23.78
C ASN A 62 -53.08 13.00 25.32
N GLY A 63 -51.99 13.44 25.95
CA GLY A 63 -51.87 13.47 27.41
C GLY A 63 -51.57 12.11 28.05
N PHE A 64 -51.15 11.11 27.27
CA PHE A 64 -50.71 9.83 27.80
C PHE A 64 -49.53 10.06 28.76
N SER A 65 -49.62 9.51 29.97
CA SER A 65 -48.62 9.67 31.03
C SER A 65 -48.68 8.47 31.97
N GLU A 66 -47.62 7.67 32.01
CA GLU A 66 -47.55 6.43 32.78
C GLU A 66 -46.19 6.30 33.48
N GLU A 67 -46.17 5.64 34.64
CA GLU A 67 -44.94 5.19 35.28
C GLU A 67 -44.81 3.67 35.12
N LEU A 68 -43.62 3.22 34.70
CA LEU A 68 -43.35 1.83 34.40
C LEU A 68 -42.20 1.29 35.23
N THR A 69 -42.45 0.19 35.93
CA THR A 69 -41.47 -0.51 36.78
C THR A 69 -41.20 -1.96 36.36
N THR A 70 -41.92 -2.46 35.35
CA THR A 70 -41.77 -3.80 34.76
C THR A 70 -41.95 -3.73 33.25
N ASP A 71 -41.44 -4.68 32.48
CA ASP A 71 -41.69 -4.71 31.02
C ASP A 71 -43.21 -4.76 30.73
N LYS A 72 -43.70 -3.93 29.80
CA LYS A 72 -45.14 -3.85 29.49
C LYS A 72 -45.38 -3.39 28.04
N THR A 73 -46.47 -3.88 27.46
CA THR A 73 -46.99 -3.39 26.18
C THR A 73 -48.23 -2.54 26.43
N PHE A 74 -48.21 -1.31 25.95
CA PHE A 74 -49.34 -0.38 26.01
C PHE A 74 -50.08 -0.36 24.68
N SER A 75 -51.41 -0.29 24.73
CA SER A 75 -52.24 0.06 23.57
C SER A 75 -52.36 1.58 23.54
N VAL A 76 -51.76 2.23 22.55
CA VAL A 76 -51.61 3.68 22.51
C VAL A 76 -52.08 4.25 21.17
N LYS A 77 -52.45 5.52 21.14
CA LYS A 77 -52.78 6.19 19.88
C LYS A 77 -51.51 6.40 19.06
N PRO A 78 -51.62 6.56 17.72
CA PRO A 78 -50.46 6.90 16.92
C PRO A 78 -49.88 8.25 17.32
N GLY A 79 -48.55 8.39 17.32
CA GLY A 79 -47.85 9.61 17.70
C GLY A 79 -46.54 9.36 18.44
N ASP A 80 -45.91 10.43 18.92
CA ASP A 80 -44.62 10.37 19.60
C ASP A 80 -44.77 10.14 21.11
N TYR A 81 -43.96 9.22 21.63
CA TYR A 81 -43.89 8.84 23.03
C TYR A 81 -42.48 9.07 23.58
N ARG A 82 -42.38 9.96 24.56
CA ARG A 82 -41.17 10.33 25.26
C ARG A 82 -41.00 9.44 26.51
N ILE A 83 -39.95 8.64 26.56
CA ILE A 83 -39.63 7.73 27.66
C ILE A 83 -38.43 8.29 28.43
N THR A 84 -38.64 8.66 29.68
CA THR A 84 -37.60 9.18 30.60
C THR A 84 -37.22 8.12 31.63
N ALA A 85 -35.95 7.73 31.67
CA ALA A 85 -35.46 6.71 32.60
C ALA A 85 -34.84 7.34 33.86
N LYS A 86 -35.23 6.86 35.04
CA LYS A 86 -34.56 7.21 36.31
C LYS A 86 -33.35 6.30 36.54
N ALA A 87 -32.40 6.78 37.33
CA ALA A 87 -31.26 5.98 37.77
C ALA A 87 -31.74 4.78 38.63
N SER A 88 -31.12 3.62 38.47
CA SER A 88 -31.45 2.40 39.20
C SER A 88 -30.30 1.98 40.11
N HIS A 89 -30.60 1.61 41.36
CA HIS A 89 -29.59 1.19 42.34
C HIS A 89 -29.60 -0.33 42.51
N ALA A 90 -28.47 -0.98 42.29
CA ALA A 90 -28.34 -2.42 42.54
C ALA A 90 -26.90 -2.85 42.79
N LYS A 91 -26.72 -3.73 43.78
CA LYS A 91 -25.42 -4.36 44.10
C LYS A 91 -24.27 -3.34 44.28
N GLY A 92 -24.53 -2.22 44.95
CA GLY A 92 -23.53 -1.17 45.21
C GLY A 92 -23.13 -0.33 43.99
N ASN A 93 -23.97 -0.32 42.94
CA ASN A 93 -23.78 0.48 41.74
C ASN A 93 -25.06 1.24 41.39
N VAL A 94 -24.89 2.38 40.76
CA VAL A 94 -25.95 3.19 40.16
C VAL A 94 -25.90 3.00 38.65
N TYR A 95 -27.01 2.54 38.08
CA TYR A 95 -27.17 2.25 36.66
C TYR A 95 -27.91 3.38 35.98
N TYR A 96 -27.45 3.73 34.78
CA TYR A 96 -28.03 4.75 33.93
C TYR A 96 -28.22 4.23 32.52
N THR A 97 -29.23 4.76 31.84
CA THR A 97 -29.35 4.67 30.39
C THR A 97 -28.33 5.59 29.72
N ALA A 98 -28.03 5.33 28.44
CA ALA A 98 -27.17 6.21 27.66
C ALA A 98 -27.83 7.60 27.47
N ASP A 99 -29.12 7.59 27.15
CA ASP A 99 -29.94 8.79 27.03
C ASP A 99 -31.01 8.76 28.13
N GLU A 100 -31.10 9.85 28.91
CA GLU A 100 -32.11 9.96 29.97
C GLU A 100 -33.51 9.99 29.42
N THR A 101 -33.67 10.56 28.22
CA THR A 101 -34.94 10.59 27.52
C THR A 101 -34.77 10.11 26.09
N THR A 102 -35.67 9.23 25.65
CA THR A 102 -35.79 8.77 24.26
C THR A 102 -37.19 9.06 23.72
N THR A 103 -37.32 9.27 22.42
CA THR A 103 -38.61 9.48 21.75
C THR A 103 -38.84 8.34 20.77
N TRP A 104 -40.04 7.76 20.80
CA TRP A 104 -40.46 6.64 19.96
C TRP A 104 -41.77 7.00 19.26
N THR A 105 -41.81 6.89 17.93
CA THR A 105 -43.01 7.18 17.15
C THR A 105 -43.80 5.89 16.94
N VAL A 106 -45.05 5.87 17.36
CA VAL A 106 -45.95 4.74 17.14
C VAL A 106 -46.84 5.02 15.93
N SER A 107 -46.74 4.19 14.90
CA SER A 107 -47.60 4.27 13.71
C SER A 107 -48.97 3.62 13.95
N SER A 108 -49.96 4.02 13.15
CA SER A 108 -51.32 3.48 13.24
C SER A 108 -51.37 1.97 13.00
N GLY A 109 -51.92 1.24 13.98
CA GLY A 109 -52.06 -0.22 13.95
C GLY A 109 -50.75 -1.02 14.04
N GLU A 110 -49.60 -0.36 14.13
CA GLU A 110 -48.30 -1.04 14.23
C GLU A 110 -47.87 -1.28 15.68
N THR A 111 -46.91 -2.18 15.87
CA THR A 111 -46.28 -2.42 17.17
C THR A 111 -44.86 -1.89 17.15
N GLU A 112 -44.63 -0.80 17.88
CA GLU A 112 -43.32 -0.23 18.10
C GLU A 112 -42.65 -0.89 19.32
N ARG A 113 -41.35 -1.17 19.22
CA ARG A 113 -40.59 -1.91 20.25
C ARG A 113 -39.49 -1.04 20.85
N ALA A 114 -39.84 -0.34 21.92
CA ALA A 114 -38.90 0.50 22.66
C ALA A 114 -38.03 -0.33 23.61
N VAL A 115 -36.72 -0.43 23.32
CA VAL A 115 -35.75 -1.11 24.19
C VAL A 115 -34.92 -0.07 24.95
N ILE A 116 -35.10 -0.04 26.27
CA ILE A 116 -34.39 0.88 27.17
C ILE A 116 -33.24 0.12 27.84
N ASP A 117 -32.01 0.44 27.48
CA ASP A 117 -30.82 -0.25 27.96
C ASP A 117 -30.05 0.56 29.01
N TYR A 118 -29.89 -0.02 30.20
CA TYR A 118 -29.04 0.50 31.27
C TYR A 118 -27.58 0.11 31.03
N ALA A 119 -26.97 0.76 30.03
CA ALA A 119 -25.63 0.47 29.54
C ALA A 119 -24.50 1.06 30.40
N VAL A 120 -24.79 1.99 31.32
CA VAL A 120 -23.80 2.65 32.19
C VAL A 120 -24.01 2.24 33.64
N ALA A 121 -22.94 1.95 34.36
CA ALA A 121 -22.96 1.62 35.79
C ALA A 121 -21.77 2.29 36.48
N LEU A 122 -22.08 3.13 37.47
CA LEU A 122 -21.13 3.80 38.35
C LEU A 122 -21.11 3.07 39.69
N SER A 123 -19.94 2.83 40.28
CA SER A 123 -19.91 2.40 41.67
C SER A 123 -20.49 3.50 42.56
N GLU A 124 -21.28 3.14 43.56
CA GLU A 124 -21.78 4.12 44.56
C GLU A 124 -20.65 4.78 45.36
N LYS A 125 -19.43 4.22 45.29
CA LYS A 125 -18.21 4.79 45.86
C LYS A 125 -17.51 5.79 44.95
N THR A 126 -18.00 5.99 43.73
CA THR A 126 -17.40 6.86 42.72
C THR A 126 -17.95 8.28 42.85
N THR A 127 -17.06 9.25 43.01
CA THR A 127 -17.36 10.67 42.90
C THR A 127 -16.87 11.16 41.54
N VAL A 128 -17.78 11.72 40.75
CA VAL A 128 -17.45 12.29 39.44
C VAL A 128 -17.28 13.80 39.57
N LEU A 129 -16.15 14.32 39.11
CA LEU A 129 -15.87 15.75 39.02
C LEU A 129 -16.21 16.20 37.59
N ASN A 130 -17.49 16.46 37.30
CA ASN A 130 -17.94 16.76 35.92
C ASN A 130 -17.32 18.03 35.32
N THR A 131 -16.94 18.99 36.16
CA THR A 131 -16.33 20.27 35.77
C THR A 131 -15.11 20.55 36.66
N PRO A 132 -13.97 19.85 36.47
CA PRO A 132 -12.83 19.93 37.38
C PRO A 132 -12.26 21.34 37.50
N ASP A 133 -12.44 22.16 36.47
CA ASP A 133 -11.96 23.55 36.42
C ASP A 133 -12.91 24.54 37.09
N SER A 134 -14.17 24.18 37.34
CA SER A 134 -15.12 25.07 38.01
C SER A 134 -14.88 25.13 39.52
N ALA A 135 -15.25 26.25 40.13
CA ALA A 135 -15.22 26.43 41.57
C ALA A 135 -16.07 25.36 42.30
N ASP A 136 -17.14 24.86 41.67
CA ASP A 136 -18.04 23.85 42.25
C ASP A 136 -17.38 22.49 42.48
N SER A 137 -16.35 22.15 41.68
CA SER A 137 -15.54 20.96 41.95
C SER A 137 -14.80 21.08 43.29
N GLY A 138 -14.49 22.31 43.68
CA GLY A 138 -13.63 22.68 44.78
C GLY A 138 -12.19 22.22 44.60
N LEU A 139 -11.75 21.79 43.42
CA LEU A 139 -10.37 21.36 43.19
C LEU A 139 -9.45 22.60 43.14
N LEU A 140 -8.51 22.74 44.09
CA LEU A 140 -7.73 23.97 44.24
C LEU A 140 -6.53 24.07 43.30
N LYS A 141 -5.93 22.93 42.92
CA LYS A 141 -4.77 22.87 42.00
C LYS A 141 -4.80 21.62 41.13
N ARG A 142 -3.97 21.58 40.08
CA ARG A 142 -3.74 20.39 39.26
C ARG A 142 -3.32 19.21 40.17
N PRO A 143 -3.96 18.02 40.05
CA PRO A 143 -3.63 16.85 40.84
C PRO A 143 -2.16 16.44 40.71
N GLY A 144 -1.52 16.11 41.83
CA GLY A 144 -0.19 15.52 41.85
C GLY A 144 -0.21 14.01 41.57
N LYS A 145 0.96 13.36 41.65
CA LYS A 145 1.07 11.91 41.42
C LYS A 145 0.29 11.06 42.43
N SER A 146 0.13 11.53 43.67
CA SER A 146 -0.50 10.78 44.77
C SER A 146 -1.38 11.64 45.68
N GLU A 147 -1.70 12.86 45.26
CA GLU A 147 -2.40 13.83 46.11
C GLU A 147 -3.31 14.72 45.28
N MET A 148 -4.49 15.03 45.82
CA MET A 148 -5.42 16.04 45.34
C MET A 148 -5.77 16.97 46.49
N VAL A 149 -5.91 18.27 46.21
CA VAL A 149 -6.23 19.26 47.24
C VAL A 149 -7.50 19.99 46.83
N PHE A 150 -8.50 19.93 47.70
CA PHE A 150 -9.80 20.55 47.52
C PHE A 150 -10.02 21.67 48.54
N ALA A 151 -10.93 22.60 48.24
CA ALA A 151 -11.44 23.58 49.17
C ALA A 151 -12.17 22.89 50.33
N ALA A 152 -12.12 23.46 51.53
CA ALA A 152 -12.80 22.92 52.71
C ALA A 152 -14.33 22.75 52.51
N ASP A 153 -14.92 23.58 51.66
CA ASP A 153 -16.34 23.58 51.32
C ASP A 153 -16.69 22.76 50.07
N SER A 154 -15.73 22.03 49.48
CA SER A 154 -16.02 21.16 48.33
C SER A 154 -17.06 20.09 48.71
N ALA A 155 -18.24 20.16 48.10
CA ALA A 155 -19.31 19.18 48.31
C ALA A 155 -18.88 17.78 47.82
N ALA A 156 -18.10 17.73 46.73
CA ALA A 156 -17.53 16.51 46.20
C ALA A 156 -16.53 15.89 47.18
N ALA A 157 -15.58 16.68 47.70
CA ALA A 157 -14.52 16.17 48.58
C ALA A 157 -15.04 15.74 49.96
N ARG A 158 -16.07 16.40 50.49
CA ARG A 158 -16.64 16.08 51.81
C ARG A 158 -17.20 14.66 51.90
N LYS A 159 -17.70 14.11 50.79
CA LYS A 159 -18.26 12.75 50.68
C LYS A 159 -17.19 11.67 50.52
N LEU A 160 -15.94 12.04 50.24
CA LEU A 160 -14.86 11.07 49.99
C LEU A 160 -14.45 10.33 51.26
N LYS A 161 -14.23 9.03 51.11
CA LYS A 161 -13.76 8.11 52.15
C LYS A 161 -12.67 7.20 51.57
N LYS A 162 -11.86 6.60 52.44
CA LYS A 162 -10.86 5.59 52.01
C LYS A 162 -11.54 4.47 51.23
N GLY A 163 -10.99 4.12 50.07
CA GLY A 163 -11.55 3.14 49.13
C GLY A 163 -12.63 3.70 48.19
N ALA A 164 -12.91 5.01 48.22
CA ALA A 164 -13.71 5.69 47.21
C ALA A 164 -12.91 5.90 45.91
N PHE A 165 -13.61 6.12 44.80
CA PHE A 165 -13.01 6.45 43.52
C PHE A 165 -13.33 7.89 43.14
N ILE A 166 -12.40 8.56 42.47
CA ILE A 166 -12.58 9.88 41.88
C ILE A 166 -12.38 9.73 40.37
N VAL A 167 -13.34 10.20 39.60
CA VAL A 167 -13.27 10.23 38.13
C VAL A 167 -13.47 11.66 37.64
N ALA A 168 -12.63 12.11 36.72
CA ALA A 168 -12.73 13.44 36.11
C ALA A 168 -12.48 13.37 34.60
N PRO A 169 -13.21 14.17 33.78
CA PRO A 169 -12.98 14.30 32.35
C PRO A 169 -11.69 15.06 32.05
N GLU A 170 -11.33 15.15 30.77
CA GLU A 170 -10.26 16.02 30.30
C GLU A 170 -10.61 17.51 30.51
N SER A 171 -9.67 18.25 31.11
CA SER A 171 -9.84 19.65 31.52
C SER A 171 -8.48 20.32 31.70
N GLU A 172 -8.41 21.63 31.96
CA GLU A 172 -7.14 22.34 32.21
C GLU A 172 -6.41 21.81 33.46
N ARG A 173 -7.17 21.48 34.52
CA ARG A 173 -6.67 20.85 35.75
C ARG A 173 -6.47 19.35 35.60
N THR A 174 -7.16 18.69 34.68
CA THR A 174 -6.96 17.25 34.39
C THR A 174 -6.76 17.01 32.88
N PRO A 175 -5.60 17.36 32.29
CA PRO A 175 -5.41 17.34 30.83
C PRO A 175 -5.54 15.99 30.13
N GLN A 176 -5.47 14.88 30.88
CA GLN A 176 -5.67 13.51 30.37
C GLN A 176 -6.89 12.84 31.01
N GLY A 177 -7.72 13.61 31.70
CA GLY A 177 -8.69 13.09 32.66
C GLY A 177 -8.03 12.53 33.90
N LEU A 178 -8.82 11.88 34.75
CA LEU A 178 -8.33 11.30 36.00
C LEU A 178 -9.18 10.13 36.46
N VAL A 179 -8.56 9.02 36.87
CA VAL A 179 -9.19 7.95 37.66
C VAL A 179 -8.29 7.59 38.83
N ARG A 180 -8.79 7.75 40.06
CA ARG A 180 -8.00 7.59 41.29
C ARG A 180 -8.78 6.85 42.37
N GLU A 181 -8.07 6.02 43.14
CA GLU A 181 -8.60 5.46 44.39
C GLU A 181 -8.12 6.29 45.58
N VAL A 182 -9.03 6.66 46.46
CA VAL A 182 -8.76 7.40 47.70
C VAL A 182 -8.10 6.49 48.73
N ARG A 183 -6.90 6.84 49.16
CA ARG A 183 -6.15 6.14 50.22
C ARG A 183 -6.29 6.77 51.59
N GLY A 184 -6.53 8.07 51.64
CA GLY A 184 -6.77 8.81 52.87
C GLY A 184 -7.31 10.21 52.59
N VAL A 185 -8.03 10.76 53.56
CA VAL A 185 -8.60 12.11 53.51
C VAL A 185 -8.19 12.82 54.80
N THR A 186 -7.45 13.92 54.66
CA THR A 186 -7.07 14.80 55.76
C THR A 186 -7.84 16.11 55.61
N ARG A 187 -8.53 16.55 56.66
CA ARG A 187 -9.28 17.80 56.66
C ARG A 187 -8.50 18.83 57.48
N GLU A 188 -8.11 19.91 56.82
CA GLU A 188 -7.46 21.06 57.42
C GLU A 188 -8.47 22.23 57.49
N LYS A 189 -8.08 23.36 58.09
CA LYS A 189 -9.01 24.48 58.32
C LYS A 189 -9.52 25.10 57.01
N ASP A 190 -8.69 25.17 55.97
CA ASP A 190 -9.00 25.82 54.69
C ASP A 190 -9.08 24.85 53.49
N ARG A 191 -8.68 23.59 53.67
CA ARG A 191 -8.56 22.61 52.58
C ARG A 191 -8.81 21.16 53.01
N ILE A 192 -9.12 20.32 52.02
CA ILE A 192 -9.20 18.87 52.15
C ILE A 192 -8.12 18.26 51.28
N VAL A 193 -7.16 17.59 51.91
CA VAL A 193 -6.06 16.89 51.25
C VAL A 193 -6.41 15.42 51.10
N VAL A 194 -6.49 14.94 49.86
CA VAL A 194 -6.88 13.58 49.51
C VAL A 194 -5.67 12.85 48.94
N ARG A 195 -5.15 11.89 49.71
CA ARG A 195 -4.10 10.97 49.23
C ARG A 195 -4.73 9.93 48.31
N THR A 196 -4.14 9.74 47.14
CA THR A 196 -4.68 8.86 46.10
C THR A 196 -3.61 7.96 45.51
N LYS A 197 -4.05 6.92 44.79
CA LYS A 197 -3.23 6.17 43.84
C LYS A 197 -3.97 6.05 42.51
N GLY A 198 -3.26 5.66 41.44
CA GLY A 198 -3.90 5.26 40.18
C GLY A 198 -4.94 4.15 40.40
N ALA A 199 -6.04 4.22 39.66
CA ALA A 199 -7.09 3.22 39.62
C ALA A 199 -7.57 3.06 38.17
N THR A 200 -8.24 1.95 37.86
CA THR A 200 -8.76 1.73 36.51
C THR A 200 -10.20 2.21 36.38
N LEU A 201 -10.59 2.65 35.19
CA LEU A 201 -11.96 3.10 34.96
C LEU A 201 -12.97 1.99 35.22
N GLN A 202 -12.62 0.72 34.97
CA GLN A 202 -13.49 -0.43 35.26
C GLN A 202 -13.80 -0.60 36.76
N GLN A 203 -12.88 -0.18 37.65
CA GLN A 203 -13.12 -0.21 39.10
C GLN A 203 -14.13 0.85 39.53
N ALA A 204 -14.04 2.05 38.96
CA ALA A 204 -14.94 3.16 39.25
C ALA A 204 -16.28 3.07 38.50
N MET A 205 -16.25 2.50 37.29
CA MET A 205 -17.35 2.36 36.33
C MET A 205 -17.37 0.94 35.75
N PRO A 206 -18.04 -0.02 36.44
CA PRO A 206 -18.13 -1.40 35.97
C PRO A 206 -18.82 -1.57 34.61
N LYS A 207 -19.61 -0.57 34.19
CA LYS A 207 -20.07 -0.40 32.81
C LYS A 207 -19.97 1.05 32.41
N ALA A 208 -19.49 1.33 31.21
CA ALA A 208 -19.58 2.67 30.67
C ALA A 208 -19.77 2.65 29.16
N VAL A 209 -20.13 3.82 28.64
CA VAL A 209 -20.33 4.09 27.23
C VAL A 209 -19.56 5.37 26.89
N LEU A 210 -18.74 5.28 25.85
CA LEU A 210 -18.13 6.41 25.15
C LEU A 210 -18.96 6.67 23.90
N ARG A 211 -19.36 7.93 23.71
CA ARG A 211 -20.07 8.39 22.52
C ARG A 211 -19.20 9.37 21.76
N VAL A 212 -19.04 9.14 20.46
CA VAL A 212 -18.39 10.11 19.57
C VAL A 212 -19.34 11.26 19.33
N GLU A 213 -18.94 12.48 19.67
CA GLU A 213 -19.73 13.69 19.43
C GLU A 213 -19.52 14.19 18.01
N ASP A 214 -20.59 14.72 17.40
CA ASP A 214 -20.52 15.29 16.07
C ASP A 214 -20.01 16.74 16.16
N THR A 215 -18.74 16.94 15.84
CA THR A 215 -18.09 18.27 15.84
C THR A 215 -18.66 19.24 14.81
N SER A 216 -19.55 18.80 13.91
CA SER A 216 -20.13 19.65 12.87
C SER A 216 -21.36 20.46 13.33
N SER A 217 -22.00 20.06 14.43
CA SER A 217 -23.19 20.72 14.98
C SER A 217 -22.85 21.69 16.11
N GLY A 218 -21.99 22.68 15.82
CA GLY A 218 -21.77 23.79 16.72
C GLY A 218 -23.01 24.70 16.82
N THR A 219 -24.03 24.29 17.56
CA THR A 219 -24.92 25.26 18.22
C THR A 219 -24.09 26.02 19.25
N LYS A 220 -24.08 27.34 19.12
CA LYS A 220 -23.19 28.30 19.80
C LYS A 220 -23.21 28.34 21.33
N ASP A 221 -23.92 27.45 22.03
CA ASP A 221 -24.07 27.48 23.48
C ASP A 221 -23.70 26.14 24.14
N ALA A 222 -22.41 25.79 24.14
CA ALA A 222 -21.78 24.93 25.13
C ALA A 222 -20.25 25.03 25.06
N MET A 223 -19.67 25.81 25.98
CA MET A 223 -18.27 25.86 26.44
C MET A 223 -17.15 25.43 25.47
N GLN A 224 -16.41 26.43 24.99
CA GLN A 224 -15.06 26.28 24.43
C GLN A 224 -14.08 25.78 25.50
N PRO A 225 -13.23 24.78 25.23
CA PRO A 225 -11.93 24.68 25.90
C PRO A 225 -11.02 25.79 25.37
N ALA A 226 -10.28 26.43 26.28
CA ALA A 226 -9.42 27.57 26.00
C ALA A 226 -8.34 27.27 24.95
N ALA A 227 -7.98 28.35 24.25
CA ALA A 227 -7.15 28.47 23.08
C ALA A 227 -5.77 27.77 23.12
N TYR A 228 -5.46 27.05 22.04
CA TYR A 228 -4.15 27.14 21.41
C TYR A 228 -4.32 27.99 20.13
N GLN A 229 -4.07 29.30 20.24
CA GLN A 229 -4.00 30.18 19.08
C GLN A 229 -2.67 29.88 18.35
N MET A 230 -2.72 29.25 17.18
CA MET A 230 -1.69 29.47 16.16
C MET A 230 -2.00 30.82 15.47
N PRO A 231 -0.99 31.62 15.12
CA PRO A 231 -1.21 32.90 14.46
C PRO A 231 -1.95 32.71 13.14
N ALA A 232 -2.94 33.57 12.90
CA ALA A 232 -3.73 33.59 11.68
C ALA A 232 -2.82 33.87 10.47
N ALA A 233 -2.57 32.85 9.65
CA ALA A 233 -2.29 33.07 8.24
C ALA A 233 -3.64 33.30 7.55
N ALA A 234 -3.83 34.50 7.00
CA ALA A 234 -5.01 34.87 6.24
C ALA A 234 -5.19 33.91 5.05
N ALA A 235 -6.32 33.22 5.02
CA ALA A 235 -6.73 32.44 3.86
C ALA A 235 -7.37 33.39 2.83
N SER A 236 -6.59 33.78 1.83
CA SER A 236 -7.13 34.13 0.52
C SER A 236 -6.32 33.40 -0.55
N SER A 237 -6.81 32.25 -1.00
CA SER A 237 -6.49 31.74 -2.33
C SER A 237 -7.55 30.73 -2.76
N SER A 238 -7.99 30.91 -4.00
CA SER A 238 -8.78 29.99 -4.83
C SER A 238 -8.38 28.52 -4.67
N PRO A 239 -9.28 27.57 -4.98
CA PRO A 239 -8.94 26.15 -5.01
C PRO A 239 -7.85 25.86 -6.05
N GLU A 240 -6.61 25.67 -5.58
CA GLU A 240 -5.55 25.01 -6.35
C GLU A 240 -5.78 23.49 -6.37
N PRO A 241 -5.29 22.77 -7.41
CA PRO A 241 -5.72 21.42 -7.71
C PRO A 241 -5.26 20.40 -6.66
N ASP A 242 -6.11 19.39 -6.45
CA ASP A 242 -5.94 18.22 -5.58
C ASP A 242 -4.48 17.82 -5.38
N SER A 243 -3.96 17.96 -4.15
CA SER A 243 -2.64 17.41 -3.79
C SER A 243 -2.68 15.89 -3.87
N GLN A 244 -2.25 15.32 -5.01
CA GLN A 244 -2.13 13.88 -5.18
C GLN A 244 -0.78 13.42 -4.62
N SER A 245 -0.81 12.55 -3.62
CA SER A 245 0.39 11.84 -3.17
C SER A 245 0.61 10.63 -4.06
N GLU A 246 1.76 10.63 -4.77
CA GLU A 246 2.21 9.51 -5.58
C GLU A 246 3.24 8.68 -4.78
N LEU A 247 2.95 7.39 -4.59
CA LEU A 247 3.94 6.42 -4.15
C LEU A 247 4.28 5.50 -5.32
N SER A 248 5.52 5.59 -5.82
CA SER A 248 6.04 4.65 -6.81
C SER A 248 7.17 3.83 -6.21
N ILE A 249 7.05 2.51 -6.30
CA ILE A 249 8.12 1.59 -5.93
C ILE A 249 8.71 1.08 -7.24
N ARG A 250 9.92 1.55 -7.56
CA ARG A 250 10.75 1.05 -8.66
C ARG A 250 11.87 0.21 -8.04
N VAL A 251 12.00 -1.03 -8.48
CA VAL A 251 13.11 -1.90 -8.09
C VAL A 251 14.07 -1.93 -9.27
N ASP A 252 15.25 -1.36 -9.15
CA ASP A 252 16.31 -1.47 -10.17
C ASP A 252 17.16 -2.75 -9.95
N THR A 253 17.86 -3.19 -11.00
CA THR A 253 18.20 -4.59 -11.32
C THR A 253 19.09 -5.36 -10.35
N TRP A 254 18.75 -6.65 -10.21
CA TRP A 254 19.59 -7.83 -10.01
C TRP A 254 21.07 -7.59 -9.69
N GLN A 255 21.40 -7.68 -8.41
CA GLN A 255 22.37 -8.63 -7.83
C GLN A 255 22.52 -8.32 -6.34
N GLY A 256 22.55 -9.36 -5.51
CA GLY A 256 22.91 -9.25 -4.10
C GLY A 256 21.74 -9.17 -3.13
N LYS A 257 21.97 -9.73 -1.94
CA LYS A 257 21.10 -9.68 -0.76
C LYS A 257 20.78 -8.21 -0.43
N GLY A 258 19.73 -7.67 -1.04
CA GLY A 258 19.34 -6.28 -0.90
C GLY A 258 18.72 -6.02 0.47
N LYS A 259 19.29 -5.04 1.20
CA LYS A 259 18.87 -4.51 2.51
C LYS A 259 17.49 -3.81 2.51
N PHE A 260 16.52 -4.21 1.67
CA PHE A 260 15.20 -3.60 1.63
C PHE A 260 14.17 -4.40 2.44
N GLY A 261 14.25 -4.26 3.77
CA GLY A 261 13.20 -4.63 4.74
C GLY A 261 12.86 -6.12 4.81
N GLN A 262 12.37 -6.58 5.96
CA GLN A 262 12.00 -8.00 6.18
C GLN A 262 10.76 -8.45 5.38
N ASN A 263 10.22 -7.60 4.50
CA ASN A 263 8.83 -7.57 4.08
C ASN A 263 8.57 -7.94 2.61
N LEU A 264 9.63 -8.05 1.79
CA LEU A 264 9.52 -8.44 0.38
C LEU A 264 10.25 -9.77 0.13
N LYS A 265 9.51 -10.79 -0.31
CA LYS A 265 10.06 -12.11 -0.67
C LYS A 265 9.71 -12.42 -2.12
N CYS A 266 10.68 -12.26 -3.02
CA CYS A 266 10.50 -12.44 -4.47
C CYS A 266 11.50 -13.44 -5.06
N GLY A 267 11.08 -14.12 -6.13
CA GLY A 267 11.94 -14.75 -7.14
C GLY A 267 12.00 -13.91 -8.44
N ASN A 268 12.84 -14.33 -9.38
CA ASN A 268 13.41 -13.52 -10.46
C ASN A 268 12.44 -12.70 -11.34
N GLY A 269 12.34 -11.38 -11.07
CA GLY A 269 11.72 -10.34 -11.91
C GLY A 269 11.12 -9.14 -11.11
N MET A 270 11.21 -7.90 -11.62
CA MET A 270 10.81 -6.65 -10.93
C MET A 270 9.32 -6.27 -11.09
N PRO A 271 8.51 -6.17 -10.03
CA PRO A 271 7.22 -5.53 -10.13
C PRO A 271 7.33 -3.99 -10.12
N LEU A 272 6.54 -3.31 -10.95
CA LEU A 272 6.27 -1.87 -10.80
C LEU A 272 4.95 -1.73 -10.05
N ILE A 273 4.95 -1.12 -8.86
CA ILE A 273 3.73 -0.75 -8.14
C ILE A 273 3.67 0.78 -8.08
N ARG A 274 2.60 1.36 -8.63
CA ARG A 274 2.28 2.79 -8.50
C ARG A 274 0.91 2.92 -7.87
N PHE A 275 0.85 3.66 -6.77
CA PHE A 275 -0.37 3.95 -6.03
C PHE A 275 -0.58 5.46 -5.98
N GLU A 276 -1.73 5.92 -6.48
CA GLU A 276 -2.18 7.32 -6.41
C GLU A 276 -3.47 7.35 -5.60
N HIS A 277 -3.63 8.36 -4.73
CA HIS A 277 -4.86 8.54 -3.97
C HIS A 277 -5.20 10.02 -3.74
N SER A 278 -6.49 10.31 -3.57
CA SER A 278 -6.97 11.61 -3.06
C SER A 278 -6.81 11.69 -1.54
N GLN A 279 -6.96 12.91 -0.98
CA GLN A 279 -7.15 13.07 0.46
C GLN A 279 -8.38 12.25 0.92
N MET A 280 -8.23 11.56 2.04
CA MET A 280 -9.27 10.74 2.65
C MET A 280 -10.11 11.61 3.58
N GLN A 281 -11.43 11.60 3.41
CA GLN A 281 -12.35 12.17 4.39
C GLN A 281 -12.93 11.06 5.25
N PHE A 282 -12.89 11.23 6.57
CA PHE A 282 -13.29 10.23 7.55
C PHE A 282 -14.24 10.83 8.59
N GLY A 283 -15.40 10.20 8.78
CA GLY A 283 -16.39 10.56 9.79
C GLY A 283 -16.77 9.36 10.64
N MET A 284 -16.89 9.56 11.96
CA MET A 284 -17.27 8.54 12.95
C MET A 284 -18.48 8.96 13.82
N ALA A 285 -19.17 10.03 13.46
CA ALA A 285 -20.28 10.57 14.23
C ALA A 285 -21.36 9.51 14.49
N GLY A 286 -21.85 9.44 15.73
CA GLY A 286 -22.84 8.44 16.15
C GLY A 286 -22.25 7.11 16.64
N SER A 287 -20.95 6.88 16.45
CA SER A 287 -20.27 5.70 17.00
C SER A 287 -20.32 5.67 18.54
N THR A 288 -20.55 4.48 19.10
CA THR A 288 -20.54 4.22 20.55
C THR A 288 -19.66 3.03 20.89
N PHE A 289 -18.93 3.13 21.98
CA PHE A 289 -18.07 2.07 22.50
C PHE A 289 -18.45 1.84 23.95
N GLY A 290 -18.45 0.60 24.42
CA GLY A 290 -18.77 0.32 25.80
C GLY A 290 -18.20 -0.98 26.31
N TRP A 291 -18.30 -1.18 27.62
CA TRP A 291 -17.90 -2.42 28.26
C TRP A 291 -18.86 -2.80 29.37
N ASN A 292 -18.99 -4.09 29.63
CA ASN A 292 -19.60 -4.60 30.84
C ASN A 292 -19.04 -5.99 31.21
N LYS A 293 -19.18 -6.40 32.49
CA LYS A 293 -18.69 -7.71 32.97
C LYS A 293 -19.29 -8.91 32.24
N ARG A 294 -20.51 -8.80 31.69
CA ARG A 294 -21.27 -9.92 31.12
C ARG A 294 -21.00 -10.12 29.63
N GLU A 295 -20.83 -9.04 28.89
CA GLU A 295 -20.72 -9.00 27.43
C GLU A 295 -19.32 -8.59 26.94
N GLY A 296 -18.42 -8.32 27.88
CA GLY A 296 -17.07 -7.83 27.59
C GLY A 296 -17.08 -6.43 27.00
N VAL A 297 -16.11 -6.15 26.12
CA VAL A 297 -16.06 -4.94 25.31
C VAL A 297 -17.01 -5.10 24.13
N TRP A 298 -17.77 -4.05 23.85
CA TRP A 298 -18.66 -3.97 22.69
C TRP A 298 -18.50 -2.61 22.02
N SER A 299 -18.86 -2.53 20.75
CA SER A 299 -18.90 -1.27 20.02
C SER A 299 -19.99 -1.29 18.97
N LYS A 300 -20.56 -0.12 18.70
CA LYS A 300 -21.33 0.19 17.51
C LYS A 300 -20.56 1.29 16.78
N VAL A 301 -19.96 0.97 15.66
CA VAL A 301 -19.16 1.91 14.87
C VAL A 301 -19.99 2.32 13.65
N ASP A 302 -20.23 3.61 13.51
CA ASP A 302 -20.83 4.24 12.34
C ASP A 302 -19.69 4.97 11.60
N LEU A 303 -19.36 4.55 10.38
CA LEU A 303 -18.20 5.00 9.60
C LEU A 303 -18.65 5.61 8.28
N GLN A 304 -18.16 6.81 7.96
CA GLN A 304 -18.27 7.41 6.63
C GLN A 304 -16.87 7.68 6.07
N MET A 305 -16.58 7.17 4.88
CA MET A 305 -15.28 7.31 4.23
C MET A 305 -15.43 7.68 2.75
N GLN A 306 -14.75 8.76 2.33
CA GLN A 306 -14.69 9.18 0.92
C GLN A 306 -13.24 9.23 0.43
N GLN A 307 -12.95 8.55 -0.69
CA GLN A 307 -11.61 8.51 -1.29
C GLN A 307 -11.64 8.13 -2.78
N LYS A 308 -10.67 8.56 -3.58
CA LYS A 308 -10.37 7.99 -4.92
C LYS A 308 -9.00 7.33 -4.89
N TYR A 309 -8.86 6.16 -5.49
CA TYR A 309 -7.57 5.47 -5.62
C TYR A 309 -7.34 4.95 -7.04
N LYS A 310 -6.06 4.93 -7.43
CA LYS A 310 -5.57 4.31 -8.66
C LYS A 310 -4.37 3.44 -8.34
N LEU A 311 -4.48 2.14 -8.63
CA LEU A 311 -3.42 1.16 -8.44
C LEU A 311 -2.94 0.65 -9.81
N THR A 312 -1.64 0.74 -10.04
CA THR A 312 -0.98 0.16 -11.22
C THR A 312 0.01 -0.90 -10.77
N VAL A 313 -0.15 -2.14 -11.24
CA VAL A 313 0.75 -3.27 -10.97
C VAL A 313 1.30 -3.81 -12.28
N GLY A 314 2.62 -3.87 -12.44
CA GLY A 314 3.31 -4.50 -13.57
C GLY A 314 4.16 -5.69 -13.13
N THR A 315 4.28 -6.73 -13.96
CA THR A 315 5.16 -7.90 -13.69
C THR A 315 5.97 -8.30 -14.94
N PRO A 316 7.27 -8.61 -14.83
CA PRO A 316 8.04 -9.33 -15.85
C PRO A 316 8.06 -10.85 -15.56
N ALA A 317 8.70 -11.60 -16.46
CA ALA A 317 8.63 -13.05 -16.54
C ALA A 317 9.02 -13.82 -15.27
N GLY A 318 8.10 -14.66 -14.76
CA GLY A 318 8.41 -15.84 -13.94
C GLY A 318 8.53 -15.64 -12.42
N ALA A 319 7.86 -14.67 -11.82
CA ALA A 319 8.01 -14.36 -10.40
C ALA A 319 6.81 -14.77 -9.52
N GLN A 320 7.13 -15.36 -8.37
CA GLN A 320 6.25 -15.38 -7.21
C GLN A 320 6.78 -14.35 -6.20
N CYS A 321 5.93 -13.40 -5.84
CA CYS A 321 6.24 -12.35 -4.88
C CYS A 321 5.18 -12.28 -3.80
N ILE A 322 5.63 -12.17 -2.56
CA ILE A 322 4.81 -11.76 -1.42
C ILE A 322 5.40 -10.46 -0.91
N TYR A 323 4.56 -9.43 -0.85
CA TYR A 323 4.89 -8.12 -0.34
C TYR A 323 3.90 -7.77 0.76
N ASP A 324 4.42 -7.49 1.95
CA ASP A 324 3.65 -7.09 3.11
C ASP A 324 4.16 -5.75 3.62
N GLN A 325 3.46 -4.67 3.32
CA GLN A 325 3.85 -3.33 3.79
C GLN A 325 2.77 -2.74 4.67
N GLU A 326 3.12 -2.48 5.92
CA GLU A 326 2.41 -1.49 6.73
C GLU A 326 3.05 -0.14 6.47
N PHE A 327 2.24 0.86 6.15
CA PHE A 327 2.70 2.23 6.00
C PHE A 327 2.85 2.89 7.38
N PRO A 328 3.67 3.95 7.52
CA PRO A 328 3.73 4.71 8.76
C PRO A 328 2.34 5.07 9.25
N ALA A 329 2.12 4.93 10.56
CA ALA A 329 0.87 5.33 11.17
C ALA A 329 0.68 6.84 10.98
N LEU A 330 -0.42 7.22 10.32
CA LEU A 330 -0.87 8.60 10.26
C LEU A 330 -1.67 8.85 11.53
N THR A 331 -1.15 9.69 12.41
CA THR A 331 -1.92 10.19 13.55
C THR A 331 -3.02 11.07 12.98
N LEU A 332 -4.26 10.62 13.12
CA LEU A 332 -5.43 11.39 12.73
C LEU A 332 -5.71 12.44 13.83
N ARG A 333 -6.50 13.44 13.49
CA ARG A 333 -6.95 14.45 14.46
C ARG A 333 -7.66 13.77 15.61
N SER A 334 -7.33 14.16 16.84
CA SER A 334 -7.98 13.62 18.04
C SER A 334 -9.49 13.83 17.95
N ILE A 335 -10.25 12.78 18.25
CA ILE A 335 -11.71 12.78 18.15
C ILE A 335 -12.26 13.02 19.55
N PRO A 336 -13.05 14.09 19.77
CA PRO A 336 -13.70 14.31 21.03
C PRO A 336 -14.76 13.22 21.24
N VAL A 337 -14.68 12.57 22.39
CA VAL A 337 -15.67 11.60 22.83
C VAL A 337 -16.16 11.97 24.21
N LYS A 338 -17.43 11.67 24.48
CA LYS A 338 -18.02 11.85 25.79
C LYS A 338 -18.16 10.52 26.48
N LEU A 339 -17.44 10.36 27.59
CA LEU A 339 -17.72 9.29 28.53
C LEU A 339 -19.00 9.64 29.27
N LEU A 340 -20.07 8.92 29.00
CA LEU A 340 -21.38 9.22 29.56
C LEU A 340 -21.30 9.22 31.09
N ARG A 341 -21.90 10.26 31.71
CA ARG A 341 -21.85 10.58 33.15
C ARG A 341 -20.53 11.13 33.67
N VAL A 342 -19.49 11.28 32.86
CA VAL A 342 -18.21 11.88 33.27
C VAL A 342 -17.91 13.17 32.53
N GLY A 343 -17.95 13.15 31.20
CA GLY A 343 -17.62 14.33 30.39
C GLY A 343 -16.69 14.01 29.22
N PRO A 344 -16.07 15.03 28.62
CA PRO A 344 -15.26 14.89 27.41
C PRO A 344 -13.92 14.21 27.68
N PHE A 345 -13.46 13.48 26.66
CA PHE A 345 -12.15 12.85 26.52
C PHE A 345 -11.73 12.94 25.05
N THR A 346 -10.47 12.69 24.77
CA THR A 346 -9.95 12.60 23.41
C THR A 346 -9.58 11.15 23.08
N LEU A 347 -9.94 10.72 21.87
CA LEU A 347 -9.40 9.52 21.24
C LEU A 347 -8.34 9.96 20.25
N ASP A 348 -7.21 9.27 20.24
CA ASP A 348 -6.15 9.47 19.24
C ASP A 348 -6.18 8.30 18.25
N PRO A 349 -6.94 8.44 17.14
CA PRO A 349 -6.93 7.44 16.09
C PRO A 349 -5.57 7.43 15.38
N GLU A 350 -5.02 6.25 15.22
CA GLU A 350 -3.89 5.98 14.34
C GLU A 350 -4.40 5.22 13.11
N LEU A 351 -4.31 5.86 11.94
CA LEU A 351 -4.60 5.22 10.67
C LEU A 351 -3.33 4.57 10.15
N VAL A 352 -3.33 3.25 10.06
CA VAL A 352 -2.26 2.47 9.43
C VAL A 352 -2.82 1.94 8.12
N ALA A 353 -2.38 2.49 6.99
CA ALA A 353 -2.63 1.85 5.70
C ALA A 353 -1.77 0.58 5.61
N PHE A 354 -2.31 -0.47 4.99
CA PHE A 354 -1.54 -1.67 4.70
C PHE A 354 -1.79 -2.18 3.28
N LEU A 355 -0.75 -2.76 2.72
CA LEU A 355 -0.74 -3.37 1.40
C LEU A 355 -0.16 -4.78 1.52
N ASN A 356 -1.02 -5.79 1.41
CA ASN A 356 -0.62 -7.18 1.28
C ASN A 356 -0.81 -7.59 -0.17
N VAL A 357 0.27 -7.84 -0.89
CA VAL A 357 0.25 -8.20 -2.30
C VAL A 357 0.90 -9.56 -2.46
N LYS A 358 0.12 -10.52 -2.94
CA LYS A 358 0.57 -11.86 -3.32
C LYS A 358 0.38 -12.02 -4.81
N ILE A 359 1.47 -11.94 -5.55
CA ILE A 359 1.48 -12.12 -6.99
C ILE A 359 2.15 -13.45 -7.31
N LYS A 360 1.48 -14.25 -8.13
CA LYS A 360 2.02 -15.45 -8.76
C LYS A 360 1.79 -15.31 -10.25
N GLY A 361 2.82 -15.12 -11.04
CA GLY A 361 2.64 -15.04 -12.48
C GLY A 361 3.88 -15.33 -13.28
N SER A 362 3.67 -15.81 -14.50
CA SER A 362 4.71 -15.91 -15.52
C SER A 362 4.36 -15.00 -16.69
N ILE A 363 5.18 -13.97 -16.89
CA ILE A 363 5.29 -13.05 -18.05
C ILE A 363 4.27 -11.89 -18.11
N GLY A 364 4.78 -10.67 -17.86
CA GLY A 364 4.53 -9.49 -18.69
C GLY A 364 3.16 -8.84 -18.63
N ALA A 365 2.49 -8.78 -17.46
CA ALA A 365 1.16 -8.18 -17.34
C ALA A 365 1.18 -6.84 -16.58
N LYS A 366 0.41 -5.86 -17.08
CA LYS A 366 0.06 -4.61 -16.40
C LYS A 366 -1.43 -4.61 -16.06
N LEU A 367 -1.76 -4.34 -14.80
CA LEU A 367 -3.11 -4.18 -14.28
C LEU A 367 -3.28 -2.76 -13.73
N GLU A 368 -4.21 -2.00 -14.29
CA GLU A 368 -4.66 -0.70 -13.75
C GLU A 368 -6.05 -0.85 -13.17
N ILE A 369 -6.25 -0.39 -11.93
CA ILE A 369 -7.54 -0.36 -11.22
C ILE A 369 -7.77 1.07 -10.75
N GLU A 370 -8.91 1.66 -11.14
CA GLU A 370 -9.37 2.96 -10.64
C GLU A 370 -10.77 2.82 -10.02
N SER A 371 -10.96 3.40 -8.84
CA SER A 371 -12.28 3.43 -8.20
C SER A 371 -12.45 4.63 -7.27
N PRO A 372 -13.56 5.39 -7.39
CA PRO A 372 -14.02 6.26 -6.32
C PRO A 372 -14.55 5.41 -5.16
N VAL A 373 -14.66 6.01 -3.98
CA VAL A 373 -15.13 5.39 -2.74
C VAL A 373 -15.96 6.39 -2.00
N ASP A 374 -17.21 6.01 -1.75
CA ASP A 374 -18.11 6.64 -0.80
C ASP A 374 -18.76 5.51 -0.02
N LEU A 375 -18.25 5.28 1.20
CA LEU A 375 -18.64 4.14 2.02
C LEU A 375 -19.31 4.65 3.29
N GLN A 376 -20.51 4.15 3.55
CA GLN A 376 -21.17 4.24 4.83
C GLN A 376 -21.27 2.85 5.43
N GLY A 377 -20.77 2.64 6.64
CA GLY A 377 -20.79 1.34 7.30
C GLY A 377 -21.28 1.45 8.73
N ASN A 378 -22.10 0.49 9.16
CA ASN A 378 -22.36 0.26 10.57
C ASN A 378 -21.80 -1.11 10.99
N ALA A 379 -21.17 -1.19 12.16
CA ALA A 379 -20.67 -2.43 12.70
C ALA A 379 -21.01 -2.53 14.18
N ARG A 380 -21.65 -3.62 14.59
CA ARG A 380 -21.89 -3.95 15.99
C ARG A 380 -21.04 -5.16 16.39
N LEU A 381 -20.20 -4.94 17.38
CA LEU A 381 -19.24 -5.91 17.89
C LEU A 381 -19.53 -6.18 19.35
N SER A 382 -19.45 -7.44 19.75
CA SER A 382 -19.59 -7.88 21.13
C SER A 382 -18.75 -9.13 21.30
N LEU A 383 -17.96 -9.21 22.38
CA LEU A 383 -17.16 -10.41 22.68
C LEU A 383 -18.03 -11.65 22.99
N THR A 384 -19.32 -11.46 23.27
CA THR A 384 -20.22 -12.55 23.69
C THR A 384 -21.42 -12.78 22.78
N ARG A 385 -21.66 -11.92 21.78
CA ARG A 385 -22.75 -12.07 20.81
C ARG A 385 -22.18 -12.17 19.40
N LYS A 386 -22.95 -12.76 18.48
CA LYS A 386 -22.58 -12.76 17.06
C LYS A 386 -22.46 -11.31 16.59
N PRO A 387 -21.27 -10.89 16.13
CA PRO A 387 -21.09 -9.57 15.54
C PRO A 387 -21.91 -9.43 14.26
N THR A 388 -22.36 -8.22 13.97
CA THR A 388 -23.16 -7.89 12.79
C THR A 388 -22.59 -6.63 12.14
N ALA A 389 -22.49 -6.59 10.81
CA ALA A 389 -22.06 -5.41 10.08
C ALA A 389 -22.93 -5.22 8.82
N ASP A 390 -23.24 -3.98 8.50
CA ASP A 390 -23.95 -3.56 7.28
C ASP A 390 -23.20 -2.39 6.63
N ALA A 391 -23.29 -2.25 5.31
CA ALA A 391 -22.64 -1.18 4.58
C ALA A 391 -23.44 -0.74 3.34
N THR A 392 -23.61 0.56 3.15
CA THR A 392 -24.35 1.21 2.06
C THR A 392 -23.44 2.17 1.27
N GLY A 393 -23.82 2.48 0.02
CA GLY A 393 -23.05 3.40 -0.86
C GLY A 393 -22.09 2.73 -1.86
N TRP A 394 -22.02 1.39 -1.90
CA TRP A 394 -21.01 0.64 -2.69
C TRP A 394 -21.62 -0.54 -3.47
N PRO A 395 -21.12 -0.95 -4.66
CA PRO A 395 -19.90 -0.51 -5.35
C PRO A 395 -20.08 0.58 -6.41
N PRO A 396 -19.12 1.50 -6.56
CA PRO A 396 -18.86 2.16 -7.82
C PRO A 396 -18.25 1.17 -8.83
N LYS A 397 -18.42 1.46 -10.11
CA LYS A 397 -17.88 0.64 -11.20
C LYS A 397 -16.35 0.80 -11.23
N ALA A 398 -15.61 -0.17 -10.71
CA ALA A 398 -14.17 -0.23 -10.92
C ALA A 398 -13.89 -0.50 -12.40
N THR A 399 -12.99 0.27 -13.01
CA THR A 399 -12.47 -0.01 -14.35
C THR A 399 -11.15 -0.74 -14.20
N ALA A 400 -11.03 -1.91 -14.81
CA ALA A 400 -9.80 -2.71 -14.83
C ALA A 400 -9.27 -2.78 -16.26
N LYS A 401 -8.01 -2.43 -16.47
CA LYS A 401 -7.33 -2.54 -17.77
C LYS A 401 -6.16 -3.51 -17.67
N LEU A 402 -6.20 -4.58 -18.45
CA LEU A 402 -5.14 -5.59 -18.55
C LEU A 402 -4.33 -5.38 -19.83
N VAL A 403 -3.00 -5.35 -19.74
CA VAL A 403 -2.11 -5.21 -20.89
C VAL A 403 -0.98 -6.24 -20.82
N GLY A 404 -0.90 -7.14 -21.80
CA GLY A 404 0.11 -8.23 -21.91
C GLY A 404 -0.30 -9.52 -21.17
N VAL A 405 -0.07 -10.70 -21.78
CA VAL A 405 -0.66 -11.98 -21.31
C VAL A 405 0.36 -13.11 -21.20
N ALA A 406 0.50 -13.65 -19.99
CA ALA A 406 0.57 -15.09 -19.68
C ALA A 406 0.14 -15.27 -18.21
N ASP A 407 -0.08 -16.54 -17.79
CA ASP A 407 -0.72 -16.92 -16.52
C ASP A 407 -0.39 -16.00 -15.34
N LEU A 408 -1.42 -15.32 -14.82
CA LEU A 408 -1.34 -14.42 -13.68
C LEU A 408 -2.43 -14.76 -12.67
N MET A 409 -2.01 -15.11 -11.46
CA MET A 409 -2.82 -15.10 -10.27
C MET A 409 -2.32 -13.98 -9.36
N ALA A 410 -3.05 -12.89 -9.30
CA ALA A 410 -2.75 -11.77 -8.42
C ALA A 410 -3.81 -11.70 -7.33
N LYS A 411 -3.38 -11.80 -6.07
CA LYS A 411 -4.21 -11.47 -4.92
C LYS A 411 -3.60 -10.23 -4.25
N ALA A 412 -4.23 -9.09 -4.44
CA ALA A 412 -3.88 -7.87 -3.73
C ALA A 412 -4.94 -7.62 -2.66
N LYS A 413 -4.51 -7.35 -1.45
CA LYS A 413 -5.33 -6.92 -0.31
C LYS A 413 -4.81 -5.55 0.11
N VAL A 414 -5.52 -4.52 -0.32
CA VAL A 414 -5.28 -3.14 0.13
C VAL A 414 -6.26 -2.88 1.25
N GLY A 415 -5.80 -2.29 2.34
CA GLY A 415 -6.70 -1.95 3.43
C GLY A 415 -6.22 -0.79 4.28
N ALA A 416 -7.16 -0.32 5.10
CA ALA A 416 -6.91 0.64 6.15
C ALA A 416 -7.18 -0.05 7.49
N ARG A 417 -6.27 0.16 8.44
CA ARG A 417 -6.42 -0.23 9.83
C ARG A 417 -6.55 1.02 10.67
N VAL A 418 -7.71 1.26 11.25
CA VAL A 418 -7.89 2.32 12.25
C VAL A 418 -7.61 1.71 13.61
N LYS A 419 -6.50 2.08 14.26
CA LYS A 419 -6.21 1.74 15.66
C LYS A 419 -6.71 2.88 16.53
N LEU A 420 -7.58 2.59 17.48
CA LEU A 420 -8.00 3.58 18.46
C LEU A 420 -7.09 3.46 19.68
N LYS A 421 -6.23 4.46 19.90
CA LYS A 421 -5.55 4.65 21.19
C LYS A 421 -6.41 5.58 22.03
N VAL A 422 -6.67 5.18 23.25
CA VAL A 422 -7.42 6.00 24.19
C VAL A 422 -6.45 6.60 25.20
N SER A 423 -6.77 7.79 25.71
CA SER A 423 -6.03 8.44 26.80
C SER A 423 -5.59 7.43 27.88
N PRO A 424 -4.39 7.59 28.47
CA PRO A 424 -3.83 6.66 29.48
C PRO A 424 -4.74 6.36 30.67
N VAL A 425 -5.74 7.21 30.91
CA VAL A 425 -6.71 7.08 32.00
C VAL A 425 -7.81 6.07 31.70
N ILE A 426 -8.13 5.84 30.43
CA ILE A 426 -9.08 4.80 30.00
C ILE A 426 -8.28 3.56 29.61
N ASP A 427 -7.80 2.87 30.63
CA ASP A 427 -7.09 1.61 30.49
C ASP A 427 -8.10 0.52 30.10
N PHE A 428 -8.27 0.30 28.78
CA PHE A 428 -9.03 -0.84 28.31
C PHE A 428 -8.21 -2.10 28.59
N LEU A 429 -8.87 -3.17 29.03
CA LEU A 429 -8.31 -4.55 28.98
C LEU A 429 -7.87 -4.97 27.56
N VAL A 430 -8.14 -4.15 26.54
CA VAL A 430 -7.78 -4.32 25.14
C VAL A 430 -6.80 -3.21 24.77
N GLY A 431 -5.51 -3.54 24.61
CA GLY A 431 -4.45 -2.59 24.29
C GLY A 431 -4.64 -1.80 22.98
N SER A 432 -5.49 -2.27 22.07
CA SER A 432 -6.08 -1.45 20.99
C SER A 432 -7.27 -2.18 20.35
N VAL A 433 -8.37 -1.48 20.10
CA VAL A 433 -9.39 -1.95 19.15
C VAL A 433 -8.99 -1.47 17.77
N TYR A 434 -9.05 -2.36 16.78
CA TYR A 434 -8.81 -2.00 15.40
C TYR A 434 -9.91 -2.50 14.46
N VAL A 435 -10.22 -1.66 13.49
CA VAL A 435 -11.07 -2.02 12.36
C VAL A 435 -10.18 -2.07 11.14
N ASP A 436 -10.01 -3.28 10.60
CA ASP A 436 -9.34 -3.57 9.35
C ASP A 436 -10.41 -3.63 8.27
N TYR A 437 -10.38 -2.66 7.38
CA TYR A 437 -11.18 -2.71 6.17
C TYR A 437 -10.27 -3.03 5.01
N ALA A 438 -10.53 -4.14 4.33
CA ALA A 438 -9.64 -4.64 3.30
C ALA A 438 -10.37 -5.09 2.04
N TRP A 439 -9.72 -4.87 0.91
CA TRP A 439 -10.19 -5.20 -0.42
C TRP A 439 -9.29 -6.24 -1.06
N PRO A 440 -9.57 -7.53 -0.83
CA PRO A 440 -9.01 -8.57 -1.65
C PRO A 440 -9.56 -8.46 -3.08
N VAL A 441 -8.68 -8.07 -3.99
CA VAL A 441 -8.86 -8.24 -5.43
C VAL A 441 -8.13 -9.52 -5.82
N GLU A 442 -8.86 -10.46 -6.39
CA GLU A 442 -8.35 -11.72 -6.91
C GLU A 442 -8.51 -11.72 -8.43
N GLY A 443 -7.42 -11.48 -9.14
CA GLY A 443 -7.33 -11.73 -10.57
C GLY A 443 -6.88 -13.16 -10.81
N LYS A 444 -7.68 -13.95 -11.53
CA LYS A 444 -7.29 -15.26 -12.03
C LYS A 444 -7.38 -15.26 -13.55
N ILE A 445 -6.26 -15.48 -14.22
CA ILE A 445 -6.22 -15.85 -15.63
C ILE A 445 -6.17 -17.38 -15.67
N ASP A 446 -7.07 -18.00 -16.42
CA ASP A 446 -7.15 -19.44 -16.66
C ASP A 446 -6.84 -19.70 -18.13
N VAL A 447 -5.55 -19.87 -18.43
CA VAL A 447 -5.05 -20.11 -19.79
C VAL A 447 -5.59 -21.42 -20.38
N LYS A 448 -5.98 -22.40 -19.56
CA LYS A 448 -6.59 -23.65 -20.06
C LYS A 448 -7.98 -23.42 -20.66
N ASN A 449 -8.70 -22.44 -20.13
CA ASN A 449 -10.08 -22.15 -20.50
C ASN A 449 -10.23 -20.85 -21.31
N ASP A 450 -9.13 -20.25 -21.79
CA ASP A 450 -9.09 -18.95 -22.47
C ASP A 450 -9.94 -17.87 -21.77
N SER A 451 -9.96 -17.90 -20.43
CA SER A 451 -10.80 -17.02 -19.64
C SER A 451 -9.99 -16.31 -18.58
N ALA A 452 -10.32 -15.05 -18.32
CA ALA A 452 -9.77 -14.30 -17.23
C ALA A 452 -10.91 -13.73 -16.41
N LYS A 453 -10.79 -13.84 -15.09
CA LYS A 453 -11.80 -13.46 -14.14
C LYS A 453 -11.16 -12.63 -13.04
N VAL A 454 -11.61 -11.40 -12.90
CA VAL A 454 -11.26 -10.55 -11.76
C VAL A 454 -12.42 -10.59 -10.79
N ARG A 455 -12.18 -11.14 -9.60
CA ARG A 455 -13.13 -11.15 -8.51
C ARG A 455 -12.68 -10.13 -7.47
N HIS A 456 -13.65 -9.46 -6.88
CA HIS A 456 -13.45 -8.69 -5.68
C HIS A 456 -14.40 -9.21 -4.61
N PHE A 457 -13.95 -9.12 -3.37
CA PHE A 457 -14.82 -9.22 -2.22
C PHE A 457 -14.29 -8.25 -1.17
N GLN A 458 -15.16 -7.89 -0.25
CA GLN A 458 -14.79 -7.03 0.87
C GLN A 458 -14.60 -7.89 2.10
N GLU A 459 -13.49 -7.68 2.79
CA GLU A 459 -13.26 -8.24 4.11
C GLU A 459 -13.27 -7.09 5.11
N LEU A 460 -14.24 -7.10 6.01
CA LEU A 460 -14.18 -6.30 7.22
C LEU A 460 -13.66 -7.25 8.30
N VAL A 461 -12.45 -6.97 8.78
CA VAL A 461 -11.89 -7.65 9.93
C VAL A 461 -11.99 -6.68 11.09
N VAL A 462 -12.65 -7.08 12.16
CA VAL A 462 -12.57 -6.33 13.40
C VAL A 462 -11.70 -7.11 14.33
N GLY A 463 -10.62 -6.47 14.74
CA GLY A 463 -9.64 -7.00 15.67
C GLY A 463 -9.71 -6.29 17.01
N ALA A 464 -9.56 -7.06 18.06
CA ALA A 464 -9.18 -6.53 19.37
C ALA A 464 -7.78 -7.06 19.67
N SER A 465 -6.79 -6.16 19.77
CA SER A 465 -5.46 -6.52 20.24
C SER A 465 -5.44 -6.39 21.75
N ILE A 466 -5.31 -7.51 22.43
CA ILE A 466 -5.11 -7.55 23.88
C ILE A 466 -3.61 -7.58 24.11
N LYS A 467 -3.02 -6.40 24.32
CA LYS A 467 -1.68 -6.30 24.91
C LYS A 467 -1.82 -6.40 26.43
N PRO A 468 -1.25 -7.41 27.08
CA PRO A 468 -1.23 -7.42 28.54
C PRO A 468 -0.41 -6.22 29.02
N GLY A 469 -1.07 -5.24 29.63
CA GLY A 469 -0.39 -4.34 30.58
C GLY A 469 -0.03 -5.10 31.86
N ASP A 470 0.38 -4.39 32.92
CA ASP A 470 0.74 -4.99 34.22
C ASP A 470 -0.38 -5.87 34.83
N ALA A 471 -1.63 -5.69 34.39
CA ALA A 471 -2.77 -6.51 34.79
C ALA A 471 -2.85 -7.90 34.12
N GLY A 472 -2.08 -8.17 33.06
CA GLY A 472 -2.07 -9.47 32.36
C GLY A 472 -1.53 -10.62 33.21
N LEU A 473 -0.64 -10.31 34.16
CA LEU A 473 -0.10 -11.28 35.11
C LEU A 473 -1.17 -11.80 36.09
N LEU A 474 -2.16 -10.97 36.43
CA LEU A 474 -3.23 -11.31 37.38
C LEU A 474 -4.29 -12.27 36.80
N LEU A 475 -4.34 -12.41 35.47
CA LEU A 475 -5.32 -13.26 34.77
C LEU A 475 -4.70 -14.47 34.08
N GLY A 476 -3.40 -14.73 34.27
CA GLY A 476 -2.71 -15.88 33.68
C GLY A 476 -2.61 -15.85 32.16
N ILE A 477 -2.68 -14.66 31.54
CA ILE A 477 -2.58 -14.50 30.09
C ILE A 477 -1.08 -14.46 29.73
N PRO A 478 -0.59 -15.34 28.84
CA PRO A 478 0.83 -15.37 28.47
C PRO A 478 1.27 -14.04 27.82
N PRO A 479 2.55 -13.64 27.96
CA PRO A 479 3.07 -12.33 27.55
C PRO A 479 3.05 -12.06 26.03
N GLY A 480 2.63 -13.02 25.21
CA GLY A 480 2.32 -12.77 23.80
C GLY A 480 0.94 -12.14 23.69
N GLY A 481 0.88 -10.86 23.30
CA GLY A 481 -0.38 -10.19 22.99
C GLY A 481 -1.24 -11.07 22.07
N ARG A 482 -2.54 -11.15 22.37
CA ARG A 482 -3.49 -11.93 21.56
C ARG A 482 -4.30 -10.98 20.71
N ASP A 483 -4.23 -11.15 19.40
CA ASP A 483 -5.16 -10.52 18.46
C ASP A 483 -6.37 -11.44 18.30
N ILE A 484 -7.53 -10.97 18.73
CA ILE A 484 -8.80 -11.63 18.41
C ILE A 484 -9.33 -10.96 17.16
N ASN A 485 -9.19 -11.64 16.03
CA ASN A 485 -9.66 -11.17 14.73
C ASN A 485 -10.91 -11.92 14.33
N VAL A 486 -11.97 -11.17 14.06
CA VAL A 486 -13.14 -11.73 13.40
C VAL A 486 -13.27 -11.08 12.04
N GLY A 487 -12.95 -11.86 11.01
CA GLY A 487 -13.08 -11.46 9.62
C GLY A 487 -14.44 -11.87 9.08
N PHE A 488 -15.14 -10.92 8.45
CA PHE A 488 -16.40 -11.16 7.78
C PHE A 488 -16.23 -10.82 6.30
N PRO A 489 -16.56 -11.74 5.38
CA PRO A 489 -16.82 -11.35 4.02
C PRO A 489 -18.08 -10.47 4.04
N VAL A 490 -17.91 -9.16 3.87
CA VAL A 490 -19.02 -8.20 3.86
C VAL A 490 -19.89 -8.44 2.62
N THR A 491 -19.28 -8.94 1.55
CA THR A 491 -19.95 -9.23 0.28
C THR A 491 -19.55 -10.59 -0.26
N LYS A 492 -20.49 -11.26 -0.95
CA LYS A 492 -20.18 -12.42 -1.77
C LYS A 492 -19.18 -12.00 -2.86
N PRO A 493 -18.22 -12.86 -3.23
CA PRO A 493 -17.27 -12.54 -4.31
C PRO A 493 -18.00 -12.16 -5.60
N ARG A 494 -17.86 -10.90 -6.01
CA ARG A 494 -18.43 -10.36 -7.24
C ARG A 494 -17.37 -10.33 -8.33
N THR A 495 -17.74 -10.81 -9.51
CA THR A 495 -16.91 -10.70 -10.70
C THR A 495 -16.96 -9.25 -11.18
N LEU A 496 -15.82 -8.55 -11.14
CA LEU A 496 -15.68 -7.20 -11.72
C LEU A 496 -15.61 -7.26 -13.23
N TRP A 497 -14.91 -8.28 -13.73
CA TRP A 497 -14.68 -8.48 -15.14
C TRP A 497 -14.46 -9.97 -15.41
N GLU A 498 -15.04 -10.43 -16.50
CA GLU A 498 -14.88 -11.77 -17.04
C GLU A 498 -14.72 -11.62 -18.54
N SER A 499 -13.64 -12.16 -19.09
CA SER A 499 -13.44 -12.16 -20.54
C SER A 499 -14.46 -13.06 -21.23
N ALA A 500 -14.80 -12.76 -22.49
CA ALA A 500 -15.54 -13.69 -23.32
C ALA A 500 -14.70 -14.94 -23.62
N PRO A 501 -15.33 -16.12 -23.85
CA PRO A 501 -14.61 -17.32 -24.24
C PRO A 501 -13.76 -17.09 -25.50
N GLY A 502 -12.45 -17.36 -25.42
CA GLY A 502 -11.53 -17.21 -26.55
C GLY A 502 -11.02 -15.79 -26.81
N GLU A 503 -11.35 -14.82 -25.95
CA GLU A 503 -10.84 -13.45 -26.00
C GLU A 503 -9.40 -13.38 -25.45
N VAL A 504 -9.03 -14.32 -24.58
CA VAL A 504 -7.67 -14.50 -24.03
C VAL A 504 -6.91 -15.56 -24.82
N LYS A 505 -6.85 -15.44 -26.15
CA LYS A 505 -6.04 -16.38 -26.95
C LYS A 505 -4.55 -16.12 -26.72
N ALA A 506 -3.87 -17.11 -26.15
CA ALA A 506 -2.41 -17.17 -26.19
C ALA A 506 -1.93 -16.94 -27.64
N LYS A 507 -0.97 -16.03 -27.82
CA LYS A 507 -0.33 -15.80 -29.11
C LYS A 507 0.08 -17.15 -29.69
N ALA A 508 -0.43 -17.47 -30.89
CA ALA A 508 -0.15 -18.71 -31.60
C ALA A 508 1.35 -19.03 -31.50
N LYS A 509 1.66 -20.29 -31.20
CA LYS A 509 3.01 -20.86 -31.07
C LYS A 509 3.90 -20.19 -32.13
N LYS A 510 4.83 -19.34 -31.69
CA LYS A 510 5.69 -18.54 -32.57
C LYS A 510 6.32 -19.52 -33.57
N ALA A 511 6.11 -19.30 -34.86
CA ALA A 511 6.71 -20.15 -35.90
C ALA A 511 8.22 -20.26 -35.59
N ASP A 512 8.75 -21.48 -35.69
CA ASP A 512 10.16 -21.74 -35.49
C ASP A 512 10.97 -20.74 -36.33
N PRO A 513 11.70 -19.80 -35.70
CA PRO A 513 12.38 -18.73 -36.41
C PRO A 513 13.43 -19.28 -37.38
N ASP A 514 13.93 -20.49 -37.17
CA ASP A 514 14.95 -21.13 -38.00
C ASP A 514 14.36 -21.91 -39.19
N LYS A 515 13.05 -22.14 -39.21
CA LYS A 515 12.38 -22.83 -40.32
C LYS A 515 12.17 -21.91 -41.51
N ALA A 516 12.72 -22.29 -42.66
CA ALA A 516 12.51 -21.58 -43.91
C ALA A 516 11.02 -21.49 -44.28
N VAL A 517 10.61 -20.36 -44.82
CA VAL A 517 9.27 -20.07 -45.33
C VAL A 517 9.35 -19.66 -46.80
N ALA A 518 8.24 -19.75 -47.53
CA ALA A 518 8.20 -19.31 -48.91
C ALA A 518 8.60 -17.83 -49.04
N CYS A 519 9.52 -17.57 -49.97
CA CYS A 519 9.85 -16.21 -50.40
C CYS A 519 8.73 -15.65 -51.29
N PRO A 520 8.60 -14.31 -51.39
CA PRO A 520 7.76 -13.68 -52.40
C PRO A 520 8.19 -14.08 -53.82
N SER A 521 7.38 -13.77 -54.83
CA SER A 521 7.72 -14.11 -56.20
C SER A 521 9.02 -13.43 -56.65
N ARG A 522 9.81 -14.12 -57.47
CA ARG A 522 11.09 -13.63 -58.00
C ARG A 522 10.98 -12.25 -58.69
N PRO A 523 9.95 -11.96 -59.52
CA PRO A 523 9.76 -10.63 -60.10
C PRO A 523 9.51 -9.54 -59.05
N TRP A 524 8.78 -9.86 -57.98
CA TRP A 524 8.54 -8.92 -56.90
C TRP A 524 9.82 -8.62 -56.12
N MET A 525 10.60 -9.66 -55.77
CA MET A 525 11.87 -9.49 -55.06
C MET A 525 12.88 -8.67 -55.88
N LYS A 526 12.92 -8.88 -57.20
CA LYS A 526 13.78 -8.12 -58.12
C LYS A 526 13.44 -6.63 -58.07
N LYS A 527 12.15 -6.30 -58.25
CA LYS A 527 11.66 -4.92 -58.21
C LYS A 527 11.98 -4.21 -56.89
N GLU A 528 11.80 -4.88 -55.76
CA GLU A 528 12.10 -4.30 -54.44
C GLU A 528 13.61 -4.12 -54.23
N LEU A 529 14.43 -5.07 -54.69
CA LEU A 529 15.89 -4.96 -54.61
C LEU A 529 16.40 -3.77 -55.43
N GLU A 530 15.95 -3.62 -56.67
CA GLU A 530 16.30 -2.50 -57.56
C GLU A 530 15.88 -1.15 -56.94
N ALA A 531 14.69 -1.10 -56.32
CA ALA A 531 14.20 0.09 -55.65
C ALA A 531 15.03 0.49 -54.41
N ILE A 532 15.48 -0.49 -53.63
CA ILE A 532 16.27 -0.25 -52.40
C ILE A 532 17.67 0.21 -52.75
N ALA A 533 18.29 -0.44 -53.72
CA ALA A 533 19.70 -0.27 -53.97
C ALA A 533 20.02 0.87 -54.95
N LYS A 534 18.99 1.49 -55.55
CA LYS A 534 19.10 2.67 -56.42
C LYS A 534 20.13 2.50 -57.54
N TYR A 535 20.26 1.29 -58.07
CA TYR A 535 21.15 1.02 -59.20
C TYR A 535 20.49 1.45 -60.51
N ASP A 536 21.29 2.00 -61.42
CA ASP A 536 20.89 2.29 -62.80
C ASP A 536 20.94 1.03 -63.70
N THR A 537 21.38 -0.11 -63.16
CA THR A 537 21.54 -1.39 -63.86
C THR A 537 20.56 -2.46 -63.37
N GLU A 538 20.23 -3.41 -64.25
CA GLU A 538 19.30 -4.50 -63.99
C GLU A 538 19.91 -5.53 -63.02
N ALA A 539 19.24 -5.85 -61.92
CA ALA A 539 19.76 -6.82 -60.95
C ALA A 539 19.46 -8.27 -61.39
N TYR A 540 20.50 -9.10 -61.41
CA TYR A 540 20.40 -10.54 -61.68
C TYR A 540 20.34 -11.32 -60.36
N LEU A 541 19.14 -11.78 -60.00
CA LEU A 541 18.93 -12.53 -58.75
C LEU A 541 19.53 -13.94 -58.84
N GLY A 542 20.27 -14.34 -57.81
CA GLY A 542 20.71 -15.73 -57.59
C GLY A 542 19.73 -16.50 -56.70
N GLU A 543 20.26 -17.15 -55.67
CA GLU A 543 19.50 -17.82 -54.62
C GLU A 543 18.83 -16.83 -53.66
N SER A 544 17.66 -17.23 -53.13
CA SER A 544 16.95 -16.48 -52.10
C SER A 544 16.39 -17.43 -51.05
N LYS A 545 16.57 -17.11 -49.77
CA LYS A 545 15.95 -17.83 -48.64
C LYS A 545 15.23 -16.87 -47.71
N CYS A 546 14.09 -17.30 -47.19
CA CYS A 546 13.25 -16.49 -46.32
C CYS A 546 12.90 -17.22 -45.03
N TRP A 547 12.79 -16.45 -43.95
CA TRP A 547 12.43 -16.89 -42.61
C TRP A 547 11.32 -15.99 -42.04
N PRO A 548 10.69 -16.36 -40.92
CA PRO A 548 9.78 -15.46 -40.21
C PRO A 548 10.49 -14.13 -39.84
N GLY A 549 10.13 -13.05 -40.53
CA GLY A 549 10.69 -11.72 -40.31
C GLY A 549 12.01 -11.40 -41.04
N TRP A 550 12.58 -12.34 -41.81
CA TRP A 550 13.87 -12.15 -42.49
C TRP A 550 13.90 -12.72 -43.92
N ALA A 551 14.76 -12.17 -44.77
CA ALA A 551 15.10 -12.71 -46.08
C ALA A 551 16.58 -12.45 -46.39
N ALA A 552 17.20 -13.33 -47.18
CA ALA A 552 18.52 -13.13 -47.75
C ALA A 552 18.46 -13.45 -49.25
N VAL A 553 19.05 -12.59 -50.07
CA VAL A 553 19.03 -12.68 -51.53
C VAL A 553 20.45 -12.44 -52.05
N THR A 554 20.98 -13.42 -52.78
CA THR A 554 22.23 -13.26 -53.53
C THR A 554 21.90 -12.64 -54.88
N TRP A 555 22.70 -11.69 -55.37
CA TRP A 555 22.49 -11.05 -56.67
C TRP A 555 23.78 -10.47 -57.24
N SER A 556 23.78 -10.18 -58.53
CA SER A 556 24.87 -9.49 -59.24
C SER A 556 24.31 -8.42 -60.17
N ASP A 557 25.15 -7.47 -60.55
CA ASP A 557 24.90 -6.43 -61.55
C ASP A 557 25.09 -6.91 -63.00
N GLU A 558 25.78 -8.04 -63.19
CA GLU A 558 25.95 -8.70 -64.49
C GLU A 558 25.51 -10.17 -64.46
N PRO A 559 25.03 -10.77 -65.57
CA PRO A 559 24.55 -12.16 -65.61
C PRO A 559 25.62 -13.22 -65.26
N ALA A 560 26.91 -12.86 -65.35
CA ALA A 560 28.05 -13.75 -65.16
C ALA A 560 29.21 -13.02 -64.43
N SER A 561 28.89 -12.37 -63.31
CA SER A 561 29.89 -11.70 -62.47
C SER A 561 30.55 -12.69 -61.51
N ASP A 562 31.88 -12.57 -61.35
CA ASP A 562 32.63 -13.24 -60.28
C ASP A 562 32.33 -12.62 -58.90
N PHE A 563 31.67 -11.46 -58.87
CA PHE A 563 31.24 -10.77 -57.66
C PHE A 563 29.74 -10.94 -57.46
N VAL A 564 29.39 -11.65 -56.38
CA VAL A 564 27.99 -11.75 -55.92
C VAL A 564 27.83 -10.95 -54.65
N THR A 565 26.74 -10.20 -54.53
CA THR A 565 26.38 -9.50 -53.29
C THR A 565 25.28 -10.27 -52.58
N ILE A 566 25.40 -10.48 -51.27
CA ILE A 566 24.34 -11.07 -50.45
C ILE A 566 23.65 -9.97 -49.65
N SER A 567 22.42 -9.62 -50.04
CA SER A 567 21.61 -8.64 -49.32
C SER A 567 20.71 -9.34 -48.30
N VAL A 568 20.80 -8.94 -47.04
CA VAL A 568 19.93 -9.41 -45.96
C VAL A 568 18.91 -8.34 -45.62
N PHE A 569 17.65 -8.76 -45.48
CA PHE A 569 16.51 -7.89 -45.21
C PHE A 569 15.75 -8.35 -43.97
N LYS A 570 15.27 -7.38 -43.19
CA LYS A 570 14.10 -7.59 -42.33
C LYS A 570 12.86 -7.50 -43.21
N ARG A 571 11.88 -8.39 -43.01
CA ARG A 571 10.67 -8.42 -43.82
C ARG A 571 9.40 -8.42 -43.00
N ASN A 572 8.36 -7.80 -43.56
CA ASN A 572 6.98 -8.07 -43.19
C ASN A 572 6.23 -8.63 -44.42
N ALA A 573 4.90 -8.76 -44.34
CA ALA A 573 4.12 -9.33 -45.44
C ALA A 573 4.15 -8.51 -46.75
N ARG A 574 4.64 -7.26 -46.74
CA ARG A 574 4.53 -6.33 -47.86
C ARG A 574 5.81 -5.59 -48.23
N HIS A 575 6.85 -5.60 -47.39
CA HIS A 575 8.06 -4.81 -47.60
C HIS A 575 9.33 -5.52 -47.12
N PHE A 576 10.43 -5.22 -47.82
CA PHE A 576 11.79 -5.49 -47.37
C PHE A 576 12.41 -4.20 -46.80
N TYR A 577 13.11 -4.36 -45.69
CA TYR A 577 13.91 -3.32 -45.05
C TYR A 577 15.36 -3.79 -45.08
N PRO A 578 16.28 -3.09 -45.75
CA PRO A 578 17.69 -3.50 -45.82
C PRO A 578 18.26 -3.58 -44.41
N ALA A 579 18.94 -4.68 -44.12
CA ALA A 579 19.62 -4.90 -42.85
C ALA A 579 21.14 -4.78 -43.03
N VAL A 580 21.71 -5.55 -43.95
CA VAL A 580 23.15 -5.53 -44.29
C VAL A 580 23.34 -6.03 -45.72
N HIS A 581 24.36 -5.51 -46.40
CA HIS A 581 24.87 -6.05 -47.66
C HIS A 581 26.21 -6.70 -47.37
N LEU A 582 26.37 -7.97 -47.73
CA LEU A 582 27.61 -8.70 -47.56
C LEU A 582 28.25 -8.87 -48.93
N LEU A 583 29.51 -8.44 -49.05
CA LEU A 583 30.34 -8.66 -50.22
C LEU A 583 31.27 -9.84 -49.90
N PRO A 584 30.90 -11.08 -50.28
CA PRO A 584 31.81 -12.22 -50.13
C PRO A 584 33.10 -11.96 -50.90
N VAL A 585 34.21 -11.88 -50.17
CA VAL A 585 35.55 -11.95 -50.73
C VAL A 585 35.89 -13.44 -50.85
N MET A 586 35.86 -13.96 -52.07
CA MET A 586 35.95 -15.40 -52.34
C MET A 586 37.28 -16.04 -51.85
N ASP A 587 38.32 -15.24 -51.62
CA ASP A 587 39.67 -15.71 -51.30
C ASP A 587 40.17 -15.37 -49.88
N ASP A 588 39.45 -14.58 -49.08
CA ASP A 588 39.87 -14.20 -47.72
C ASP A 588 38.71 -14.18 -46.70
N PRO A 589 38.55 -15.23 -45.87
CA PRO A 589 37.53 -15.27 -44.83
C PRO A 589 37.82 -14.33 -43.64
N TYR A 590 38.98 -13.66 -43.63
CA TYR A 590 39.41 -12.71 -42.60
C TYR A 590 39.30 -11.25 -43.02
N ASP A 591 38.66 -10.97 -44.15
CA ASP A 591 38.43 -9.60 -44.59
C ASP A 591 37.72 -8.78 -43.48
N PRO A 592 38.27 -7.62 -43.09
CA PRO A 592 37.77 -6.86 -41.96
C PRO A 592 36.36 -6.28 -42.22
N ASP A 593 36.01 -6.01 -43.48
CA ASP A 593 34.68 -5.55 -43.84
C ASP A 593 33.67 -6.70 -43.75
N TRP A 594 34.03 -7.90 -44.22
CA TRP A 594 33.23 -9.12 -44.03
C TRP A 594 32.96 -9.43 -42.55
N LEU A 595 33.99 -9.39 -41.71
CA LEU A 595 33.86 -9.65 -40.27
C LEU A 595 32.99 -8.60 -39.58
N ARG A 596 33.15 -7.31 -39.91
CA ARG A 596 32.34 -6.20 -39.39
C ARG A 596 30.86 -6.36 -39.76
N ASP A 597 30.58 -6.73 -41.00
CA ASP A 597 29.22 -6.85 -41.49
C ASP A 597 28.54 -8.13 -40.94
N CYS A 598 29.30 -9.21 -40.78
CA CYS A 598 28.83 -10.40 -40.05
C CYS A 598 28.57 -10.12 -38.56
N GLU A 599 29.39 -9.32 -37.89
CA GLU A 599 29.16 -8.91 -36.50
C GLU A 599 27.91 -8.03 -36.38
N THR A 600 27.75 -7.09 -37.32
CA THR A 600 26.55 -6.24 -37.43
C THR A 600 25.31 -7.10 -37.59
N LEU A 601 25.35 -8.09 -38.50
CA LEU A 601 24.25 -9.02 -38.70
C LEU A 601 23.93 -9.83 -37.45
N ARG A 602 24.94 -10.41 -36.78
CA ARG A 602 24.75 -11.17 -35.53
C ARG A 602 24.16 -10.28 -34.41
N GLY A 603 24.57 -9.02 -34.32
CA GLY A 603 24.02 -8.04 -33.40
C GLY A 603 22.51 -7.82 -33.57
N MET A 604 21.98 -8.03 -34.78
CA MET A 604 20.53 -7.95 -35.05
C MET A 604 19.75 -9.22 -34.70
N LYS A 605 20.42 -10.30 -34.24
CA LYS A 605 19.83 -11.57 -33.82
C LYS A 605 18.91 -12.23 -34.87
N PRO A 606 19.37 -12.44 -36.12
CA PRO A 606 18.61 -13.19 -37.11
C PRO A 606 18.57 -14.70 -36.76
N PRO A 607 17.75 -15.49 -37.47
CA PRO A 607 17.76 -16.95 -37.37
C PRO A 607 19.16 -17.54 -37.60
N ALA A 608 19.51 -18.60 -36.88
CA ALA A 608 20.79 -19.29 -37.01
C ALA A 608 20.97 -19.87 -38.42
N ALA A 609 19.88 -20.38 -39.01
CA ALA A 609 19.89 -20.86 -40.39
C ALA A 609 20.18 -19.75 -41.41
N LEU A 610 19.84 -18.50 -41.10
CA LEU A 610 20.20 -17.34 -41.93
C LEU A 610 21.70 -17.05 -41.82
N ILE A 611 22.25 -17.00 -40.59
CA ILE A 611 23.68 -16.80 -40.36
C ILE A 611 24.51 -17.85 -41.09
N SER A 612 24.06 -19.11 -41.06
CA SER A 612 24.71 -20.20 -41.79
C SER A 612 24.59 -20.05 -43.31
N PHE A 613 23.43 -19.62 -43.83
CA PHE A 613 23.22 -19.42 -45.27
C PHE A 613 24.16 -18.34 -45.84
N VAL A 614 24.39 -17.27 -45.09
CA VAL A 614 25.25 -16.16 -45.54
C VAL A 614 26.73 -16.36 -45.21
N GLY A 615 27.13 -17.51 -44.67
CA GLY A 615 28.54 -17.79 -44.34
C GLY A 615 29.08 -17.06 -43.10
N CYS A 616 28.23 -16.41 -42.30
CA CYS A 616 28.65 -15.68 -41.09
C CYS A 616 28.78 -16.58 -39.84
N THR A 617 29.18 -17.85 -39.98
CA THR A 617 29.33 -18.75 -38.83
C THR A 617 30.38 -18.21 -37.84
N ALA A 618 30.11 -18.29 -36.54
CA ALA A 618 31.06 -17.83 -35.53
C ALA A 618 32.30 -18.73 -35.54
N GLN A 619 33.48 -18.13 -35.69
CA GLN A 619 34.74 -18.84 -35.50
C GLN A 619 34.84 -19.32 -34.04
N PRO A 620 35.34 -20.53 -33.77
CA PRO A 620 35.36 -21.07 -32.41
C PRO A 620 36.26 -20.21 -31.50
N ALA A 621 35.67 -19.71 -30.42
CA ALA A 621 36.29 -18.81 -29.43
C ALA A 621 37.47 -19.42 -28.63
N ALA A 622 37.95 -20.62 -28.97
CA ALA A 622 38.95 -21.35 -28.19
C ALA A 622 40.40 -20.84 -28.38
N GLU A 623 40.67 -20.02 -29.41
CA GLU A 623 42.01 -19.44 -29.64
C GLU A 623 42.21 -18.04 -29.01
N GLN A 624 41.17 -17.42 -28.43
CA GLN A 624 41.25 -16.03 -27.93
C GLN A 624 41.83 -15.85 -26.51
N ASP A 625 42.18 -16.94 -25.81
CA ASP A 625 42.74 -16.87 -24.46
C ASP A 625 44.28 -16.79 -24.40
N GLN A 626 44.97 -17.01 -25.54
CA GLN A 626 46.43 -16.90 -25.61
C GLN A 626 46.82 -15.46 -25.99
N LEU A 627 47.64 -14.82 -25.13
CA LEU A 627 48.16 -13.48 -25.38
C LEU A 627 49.13 -13.53 -26.57
N ASP A 628 48.90 -12.70 -27.59
CA ASP A 628 49.92 -12.35 -28.57
C ASP A 628 50.92 -11.40 -27.88
N ALA A 629 51.98 -11.98 -27.32
CA ALA A 629 52.98 -11.24 -26.59
C ALA A 629 53.72 -10.23 -27.48
N THR A 630 53.86 -10.48 -28.78
CA THR A 630 54.54 -9.56 -29.70
C THR A 630 53.69 -8.32 -29.93
N ALA A 631 52.41 -8.49 -30.22
CA ALA A 631 51.48 -7.39 -30.38
C ALA A 631 51.29 -6.60 -29.07
N ALA A 632 51.30 -7.29 -27.92
CA ALA A 632 51.21 -6.64 -26.61
C ALA A 632 52.40 -5.71 -26.31
N LEU A 633 53.62 -6.12 -26.66
CA LEU A 633 54.81 -5.27 -26.49
C LEU A 633 54.82 -4.09 -27.47
N ARG A 634 54.40 -4.31 -28.73
CA ARG A 634 54.23 -3.20 -29.69
C ARG A 634 53.23 -2.16 -29.22
N LEU A 635 52.16 -2.58 -28.55
CA LEU A 635 51.19 -1.65 -27.94
C LEU A 635 51.87 -0.76 -26.90
N ILE A 636 52.73 -1.33 -26.05
CA ILE A 636 53.51 -0.56 -25.05
C ILE A 636 54.45 0.44 -25.75
N GLU A 637 55.16 0.00 -26.79
CA GLU A 637 56.05 0.85 -27.59
C GLU A 637 55.31 2.02 -28.25
N ASN A 638 54.12 1.77 -28.78
CA ASN A 638 53.26 2.81 -29.37
C ASN A 638 52.77 3.85 -28.36
N THR A 639 52.81 3.55 -27.07
CA THR A 639 52.57 4.53 -25.99
C THR A 639 53.84 5.28 -25.55
N SER A 640 54.93 5.22 -26.33
CA SER A 640 56.23 5.83 -26.02
C SER A 640 56.91 5.26 -24.76
N HIS A 641 56.68 3.98 -24.47
CA HIS A 641 57.34 3.25 -23.39
C HIS A 641 58.16 2.07 -23.95
N THR A 642 59.33 1.83 -23.37
CA THR A 642 60.16 0.64 -23.60
C THR A 642 59.81 -0.40 -22.53
N PRO A 643 59.28 -1.59 -22.89
CA PRO A 643 58.94 -2.64 -21.94
C PRO A 643 60.18 -3.27 -21.30
N ASP A 644 60.04 -3.74 -20.06
CA ASP A 644 61.13 -4.41 -19.33
C ASP A 644 61.19 -5.94 -19.53
N LEU A 645 60.31 -6.48 -20.39
CA LEU A 645 60.23 -7.90 -20.75
C LEU A 645 60.31 -8.12 -22.26
N THR A 646 60.85 -9.28 -22.67
CA THR A 646 60.74 -9.77 -24.06
C THR A 646 59.40 -10.47 -24.32
N ALA A 647 59.05 -10.71 -25.58
CA ALA A 647 57.80 -11.37 -25.95
C ALA A 647 57.74 -12.80 -25.38
N GLU A 648 58.87 -13.52 -25.35
CA GLU A 648 58.98 -14.85 -24.76
C GLU A 648 58.74 -14.81 -23.24
N GLN A 649 59.32 -13.82 -22.55
CA GLN A 649 59.14 -13.65 -21.11
C GLN A 649 57.69 -13.31 -20.75
N LEU A 650 57.06 -12.42 -21.52
CA LEU A 650 55.65 -12.07 -21.36
C LEU A 650 54.72 -13.27 -21.63
N GLY A 651 54.98 -14.03 -22.70
CA GLY A 651 54.22 -15.23 -23.04
C GLY A 651 54.32 -16.33 -21.98
N ALA A 652 55.46 -16.40 -21.27
CA ALA A 652 55.70 -17.36 -20.19
C ALA A 652 55.05 -16.99 -18.84
N LEU A 653 54.52 -15.78 -18.68
CA LEU A 653 53.85 -15.37 -17.44
C LEU A 653 52.55 -16.16 -17.19
N PRO A 654 52.32 -16.62 -15.94
CA PRO A 654 51.18 -17.47 -15.62
C PRO A 654 49.85 -16.73 -15.71
N GLY A 655 48.78 -17.48 -16.01
CA GLY A 655 47.39 -17.05 -15.94
C GLY A 655 46.97 -15.95 -16.92
N PRO A 656 45.68 -15.57 -16.92
CA PRO A 656 45.17 -14.59 -17.87
C PRO A 656 45.60 -13.17 -17.52
N LEU A 657 45.75 -12.81 -16.24
CA LEU A 657 46.16 -11.47 -15.83
C LEU A 657 47.68 -11.33 -15.82
N ARG A 658 48.22 -10.49 -16.71
CA ARG A 658 49.66 -10.22 -16.83
C ARG A 658 49.92 -8.72 -16.69
N ALA A 659 51.01 -8.36 -16.04
CA ALA A 659 51.46 -6.98 -15.91
C ALA A 659 52.89 -6.82 -16.43
N VAL A 660 53.13 -5.78 -17.21
CA VAL A 660 54.43 -5.44 -17.80
C VAL A 660 54.76 -4.01 -17.43
N ARG A 661 55.98 -3.74 -16.95
CA ARG A 661 56.40 -2.38 -16.69
C ARG A 661 57.03 -1.81 -17.96
N GLY A 662 56.67 -0.59 -18.30
CA GLY A 662 57.31 0.19 -19.37
C GLY A 662 57.95 1.44 -18.79
N MET A 663 59.16 1.75 -19.23
CA MET A 663 59.83 3.02 -18.94
C MET A 663 59.71 3.93 -20.15
N CYS A 664 59.51 5.24 -19.97
CA CYS A 664 59.39 6.14 -21.11
C CYS A 664 60.63 6.05 -22.01
N THR A 665 60.42 5.85 -23.31
CA THR A 665 61.51 5.60 -24.26
C THR A 665 62.47 6.79 -24.27
N GLY A 666 63.74 6.53 -23.96
CA GLY A 666 64.79 7.56 -23.86
C GLY A 666 64.92 8.26 -22.50
N SER A 667 64.12 7.90 -21.48
CA SER A 667 64.31 8.35 -20.10
C SER A 667 65.44 7.57 -19.41
N TYR A 668 66.38 8.28 -18.80
CA TYR A 668 67.51 7.70 -18.05
C TYR A 668 67.33 7.71 -16.53
N ASP A 669 66.37 8.50 -16.02
CA ASP A 669 66.17 8.71 -14.59
C ASP A 669 65.19 7.71 -13.97
N GLY A 670 64.52 6.89 -14.78
CA GLY A 670 63.61 5.83 -14.33
C GLY A 670 62.34 6.33 -13.64
N ASN A 671 62.15 7.65 -13.53
CA ASN A 671 60.99 8.26 -12.88
C ASN A 671 59.73 8.19 -13.75
N CYS A 672 59.91 8.16 -15.07
CA CYS A 672 58.84 8.00 -16.05
C CYS A 672 58.62 6.52 -16.32
N ALA A 673 57.74 5.89 -15.54
CA ALA A 673 57.36 4.48 -15.74
C ALA A 673 55.87 4.26 -15.51
N ALA A 674 55.32 3.31 -16.28
CA ALA A 674 53.95 2.84 -16.17
C ALA A 674 53.91 1.31 -16.10
N VAL A 675 52.84 0.75 -15.57
CA VAL A 675 52.56 -0.69 -15.57
C VAL A 675 51.32 -0.94 -16.42
N PHE A 676 51.47 -1.75 -17.46
CA PHE A 676 50.45 -2.13 -18.43
C PHE A 676 49.87 -3.49 -18.05
N PHE A 677 48.55 -3.61 -18.08
CA PHE A 677 47.84 -4.81 -17.66
C PHE A 677 47.11 -5.45 -18.84
N PHE A 678 47.23 -6.77 -18.93
CA PHE A 678 46.59 -7.60 -19.94
C PHE A 678 45.74 -8.69 -19.29
N HIS A 679 44.58 -9.00 -19.85
CA HIS A 679 43.75 -10.15 -19.44
C HIS A 679 43.39 -11.01 -20.66
N GLY A 680 43.98 -12.21 -20.78
CA GLY A 680 43.92 -12.98 -22.03
C GLY A 680 44.64 -12.21 -23.16
N ASN A 681 44.06 -12.11 -24.35
CA ASN A 681 44.58 -11.29 -25.45
C ASN A 681 44.00 -9.85 -25.49
N ARG A 682 43.77 -9.23 -24.33
CA ARG A 682 43.19 -7.87 -24.22
C ARG A 682 44.05 -6.96 -23.37
N PHE A 683 44.23 -5.72 -23.81
CA PHE A 683 44.79 -4.64 -23.00
C PHE A 683 43.68 -4.01 -22.15
N VAL A 684 43.83 -4.08 -20.83
CA VAL A 684 42.74 -3.78 -19.88
C VAL A 684 43.00 -2.55 -18.99
N GLY A 685 44.20 -1.97 -19.08
CA GLY A 685 44.50 -0.73 -18.38
C GLY A 685 46.00 -0.49 -18.22
N GLN A 686 46.34 0.73 -17.82
CA GLN A 686 47.68 1.10 -17.39
C GLN A 686 47.63 1.89 -16.09
N ALA A 687 48.68 1.81 -15.27
CA ALA A 687 48.85 2.65 -14.09
C ALA A 687 50.18 3.39 -14.18
N SER A 688 50.17 4.70 -13.92
CA SER A 688 51.36 5.55 -13.87
C SER A 688 51.45 6.29 -12.54
N GLY A 689 52.67 6.69 -12.13
CA GLY A 689 52.83 7.47 -10.91
C GLY A 689 54.25 7.95 -10.65
N PRO A 690 54.42 9.03 -9.86
CA PRO A 690 55.73 9.58 -9.53
C PRO A 690 56.60 8.54 -8.80
N GLY A 691 57.86 8.37 -9.21
CA GLY A 691 58.83 7.54 -8.51
C GLY A 691 58.96 6.10 -9.00
N GLY A 692 58.40 5.76 -10.17
CA GLY A 692 58.60 4.47 -10.83
C GLY A 692 57.89 3.31 -10.14
N MET A 693 56.74 2.89 -10.67
CA MET A 693 56.08 1.65 -10.22
C MET A 693 56.82 0.41 -10.76
N ALA A 694 56.94 -0.61 -9.91
CA ALA A 694 57.55 -1.89 -10.25
C ALA A 694 56.59 -3.04 -9.96
N VAL A 695 56.68 -4.11 -10.77
CA VAL A 695 56.00 -5.37 -10.52
C VAL A 695 56.86 -6.19 -9.56
N GLU A 696 56.43 -6.34 -8.31
CA GLU A 696 57.15 -7.11 -7.27
C GLU A 696 56.85 -8.62 -7.39
N ALA A 697 55.60 -8.97 -7.71
CA ALA A 697 55.16 -10.35 -7.94
C ALA A 697 53.90 -10.40 -8.81
N GLN A 698 53.73 -11.47 -9.59
CA GLN A 698 52.47 -11.80 -10.24
C GLN A 698 52.29 -13.32 -10.37
N ASP A 699 51.06 -13.81 -10.19
CA ASP A 699 50.72 -15.24 -10.23
C ASP A 699 49.66 -15.60 -11.29
N GLY A 700 49.28 -14.63 -12.11
CA GLY A 700 48.25 -14.77 -13.14
C GLY A 700 46.81 -14.49 -12.69
N LYS A 701 46.59 -14.30 -11.39
CA LYS A 701 45.32 -13.85 -10.78
C LYS A 701 45.48 -12.53 -10.04
N THR A 702 46.64 -12.34 -9.44
CA THR A 702 47.02 -11.19 -8.63
C THR A 702 48.37 -10.65 -9.09
N VAL A 703 48.48 -9.32 -9.17
CA VAL A 703 49.73 -8.59 -9.41
C VAL A 703 50.00 -7.72 -8.19
N THR A 704 51.16 -7.86 -7.59
CA THR A 704 51.64 -6.99 -6.50
C THR A 704 52.57 -5.95 -7.08
N LEU A 705 52.18 -4.68 -6.99
CA LEU A 705 52.98 -3.54 -7.38
C LEU A 705 53.63 -2.90 -6.17
N ALA A 706 54.87 -2.46 -6.33
CA ALA A 706 55.62 -1.69 -5.34
C ALA A 706 55.95 -0.31 -5.91
N ARG A 707 55.81 0.72 -5.07
CA ARG A 707 56.14 2.11 -5.40
C ARG A 707 56.92 2.75 -4.25
N PRO A 708 58.11 3.32 -4.48
CA PRO A 708 58.80 4.06 -3.43
C PRO A 708 58.05 5.35 -3.05
N ILE A 709 58.12 5.71 -1.77
CA ILE A 709 57.54 6.93 -1.23
C ILE A 709 58.68 7.93 -1.02
N TYR A 710 58.58 9.09 -1.68
CA TYR A 710 59.50 10.21 -1.51
C TYR A 710 58.92 11.18 -0.48
N LYS A 711 59.74 11.61 0.48
CA LYS A 711 59.46 12.77 1.33
C LYS A 711 59.80 14.05 0.57
N ASP A 712 59.26 15.18 1.02
CA ASP A 712 59.48 16.49 0.37
C ASP A 712 60.96 16.89 0.28
N SER A 713 61.80 16.36 1.18
CA SER A 713 63.26 16.60 1.19
C SER A 713 64.07 15.59 0.38
N ASP A 714 63.45 14.54 -0.16
CA ASP A 714 64.19 13.48 -0.85
C ASP A 714 64.60 13.95 -2.24
N PRO A 715 65.87 13.77 -2.65
CA PRO A 715 66.25 13.95 -4.05
C PRO A 715 65.59 12.85 -4.89
N SER A 716 65.33 13.15 -6.18
CA SER A 716 64.59 12.25 -7.09
C SER A 716 65.21 10.86 -7.29
N CYS A 717 66.46 10.64 -6.87
CA CYS A 717 67.13 9.34 -6.93
C CYS A 717 66.83 8.41 -5.73
N CYS A 718 66.45 8.99 -4.59
CA CYS A 718 66.79 8.39 -3.31
C CYS A 718 65.62 8.52 -2.30
N PRO A 719 64.58 7.69 -2.45
CA PRO A 719 63.40 7.73 -1.59
C PRO A 719 63.73 7.25 -0.17
N SER A 720 63.35 8.03 0.83
CA SER A 720 63.51 7.72 2.26
C SER A 720 62.19 7.46 2.99
N GLY A 721 61.05 7.55 2.30
CA GLY A 721 59.69 7.38 2.84
C GLY A 721 59.18 5.93 2.88
N GLY A 722 59.98 4.95 2.45
CA GLY A 722 59.59 3.54 2.38
C GLY A 722 58.91 3.16 1.06
N THR A 723 58.07 2.13 1.07
CA THR A 723 57.46 1.55 -0.14
C THR A 723 55.96 1.31 0.07
N ALA A 724 55.13 1.88 -0.80
CA ALA A 724 53.72 1.55 -0.92
C ALA A 724 53.54 0.29 -1.77
N ARG A 725 52.65 -0.61 -1.34
CA ARG A 725 52.32 -1.84 -2.08
C ARG A 725 50.85 -1.87 -2.47
N TYR A 726 50.56 -2.38 -3.66
CA TYR A 726 49.22 -2.49 -4.23
C TYR A 726 48.99 -3.90 -4.71
N GLN A 727 47.89 -4.53 -4.28
CA GLN A 727 47.44 -5.79 -4.87
C GLN A 727 46.37 -5.55 -5.91
N VAL A 728 46.64 -5.94 -7.14
CA VAL A 728 45.76 -5.80 -8.30
C VAL A 728 45.22 -7.16 -8.68
N ARG A 729 43.90 -7.27 -8.85
CA ARG A 729 43.22 -8.49 -9.24
C ARG A 729 42.16 -8.20 -10.30
N TRP A 730 41.84 -9.20 -11.11
CA TRP A 730 40.69 -9.13 -12.01
C TRP A 730 39.42 -9.56 -11.27
N SER A 731 38.42 -8.68 -11.19
CA SER A 731 37.12 -8.94 -10.56
C SER A 731 36.02 -8.26 -11.37
N ASP A 732 34.91 -8.96 -11.60
CA ASP A 732 33.70 -8.38 -12.20
C ASP A 732 33.93 -7.71 -13.58
N GLY A 733 34.85 -8.29 -14.38
CA GLY A 733 35.18 -7.80 -15.73
C GLY A 733 36.08 -6.57 -15.75
N ALA A 734 36.75 -6.24 -14.63
CA ALA A 734 37.69 -5.13 -14.56
C ALA A 734 38.84 -5.36 -13.56
N LEU A 735 39.87 -4.52 -13.65
CA LEU A 735 40.92 -4.45 -12.64
C LEU A 735 40.41 -3.78 -11.36
N ALA A 736 40.68 -4.42 -10.23
CA ALA A 736 40.46 -3.91 -8.89
C ALA A 736 41.79 -3.93 -8.13
N ALA A 737 42.15 -2.81 -7.50
CA ALA A 737 43.39 -2.70 -6.74
C ALA A 737 43.13 -2.32 -5.28
N THR A 738 43.97 -2.82 -4.37
CA THR A 738 43.91 -2.51 -2.95
C THR A 738 45.31 -2.16 -2.41
N PRO A 739 45.54 -0.92 -1.93
CA PRO A 739 44.65 0.25 -2.05
C PRO A 739 44.46 0.69 -3.52
N SER A 740 43.63 1.70 -3.79
CA SER A 740 43.41 2.19 -5.17
C SER A 740 44.72 2.61 -5.83
N LEU A 741 44.93 2.19 -7.08
CA LEU A 741 46.13 2.56 -7.84
C LEU A 741 46.10 4.05 -8.19
N PRO A 742 47.17 4.80 -7.89
CA PRO A 742 47.32 6.16 -8.41
C PRO A 742 47.49 6.12 -9.93
N GLY A 743 46.94 7.13 -10.63
CA GLY A 743 47.14 7.31 -12.07
C GLY A 743 46.69 6.12 -12.94
N PHE A 744 45.67 5.38 -12.50
CA PHE A 744 45.13 4.24 -13.27
C PHE A 744 44.16 4.71 -14.35
N GLU A 745 44.43 4.30 -15.59
CA GLU A 745 43.61 4.53 -16.77
C GLU A 745 43.07 3.18 -17.27
N ARG A 746 41.74 3.09 -17.40
CA ARG A 746 41.08 1.85 -17.84
C ARG A 746 41.03 1.81 -19.36
N HIS A 747 41.42 0.66 -19.91
CA HIS A 747 41.28 0.32 -21.32
C HIS A 747 40.47 -0.97 -21.49
N ASN A 748 40.03 -1.27 -22.71
CA ASN A 748 39.37 -2.54 -22.99
C ASN A 748 39.48 -2.93 -24.47
N GLU A 749 40.70 -2.92 -25.00
CA GLU A 749 40.98 -3.12 -26.42
C GLU A 749 41.58 -4.51 -26.66
N PRO A 750 41.26 -5.19 -27.77
CA PRO A 750 41.95 -6.41 -28.15
C PRO A 750 43.39 -6.08 -28.53
N VAL A 751 44.33 -6.96 -28.15
CA VAL A 751 45.72 -6.89 -28.61
C VAL A 751 45.73 -7.37 -30.07
N ARG A 752 46.10 -6.50 -31.01
CA ARG A 752 46.12 -6.74 -32.46
C ARG A 752 47.51 -6.51 -33.04
#